data_AF-V9KK83-F1
#
_entry.id   AF-V9KK83-F1
#
_cell.length_a   1.000
_cell.length_b   1.000
_cell.length_c   1.000
_cell.angle_alpha   90.00
_cell.angle_beta   90.00
_cell.angle_gamma   90.00
#
_symmetry.space_group_name_H-M   'P 1'
#
loop_
_entity.id
_entity.type
_entity.pdbx_description
1 polymer ?
#
loop_
_entity_poly.entity_id
_entity_poly.type
_entity_poly.pdbx_seq_one_letter_code
_entity_poly.pdbx_strand_id
1 'polypeptide(L)'
;KVYLNSGNPGGLKVVAAAELSGVGPEFQPVSLEERVVPFLSQSKLPALQLPTGSFIFSTNAICQYLFTLSGKEPSDATNQWLEWEATRLQPAVNVWLHTSVVQGKKNEQAASAVSKLLAHINQSLIKTATPYLTSAAVTVADVVLWGALYPILVDPTHLSEELLMVCEWFERMNMLDSCRKASESVLQGKGVQAFKAYLQKQPVSTLLSEKPASNGQEEGDAPGQTFTEEEIRAAEDAWRHGTVQMSKPKLVQHPILPKKNERNILITSALPYVNNVPHLGNIIGCVLSADVFARYCRMRNWNTLYICGTDEYGTATETKAMEEGLTPQQICDKYNAIHSQIYQWFHISFDFFGRTTTEHQTRIAQDIFNRLLQRDFLVNDTVEQLRCNRCERFLADRFVEGSCPFCNYEEARGDQCDKCGKLINAVELKNPQCKICKDTPVIKSSKHLFIDLPKLQERLEEWFDKSVATGDWTTNARLITRSWIRDGLKPRCITRDLKWGTPVPLEEFKDKVFYVWFDAPIGYISITADYTEHWEKWWKNPEEVQLYNFMAKDNVPFHSVIFPCSLLGAEDNYTLVNSLIATEYLNYEDGKFSKSRGVGVFGNMAKDTGIPADIWRFYLLFIRPEGQDSSFSWNDFLLKNNSELLNNLGNFINRAGMFVTKFFDRLVPEMELNLEDKQLLAQVTWELQQYHQHLEKARIRDALKCILNISRCGNQYIQVNEPWKRIQGSDADKKRAGTVTGMA
;
A
#
# COMPACT_ATOMS: atom_id res chain seq x y z
N LYS A 1 27.61 3.46 -23.08
CA LYS A 1 28.30 2.20 -22.69
C LYS A 1 27.25 1.19 -22.27
N VAL A 2 27.30 -0.05 -22.77
CA VAL A 2 26.36 -1.12 -22.37
C VAL A 2 27.11 -2.13 -21.53
N TYR A 3 26.69 -2.30 -20.29
CA TYR A 3 27.28 -3.22 -19.34
C TYR A 3 26.55 -4.56 -19.40
N LEU A 4 27.31 -5.64 -19.64
CA LEU A 4 26.80 -7.00 -19.80
C LEU A 4 27.60 -7.98 -18.94
N ASN A 5 26.92 -9.01 -18.45
CA ASN A 5 27.53 -10.16 -17.81
C ASN A 5 27.30 -11.43 -18.64
N SER A 6 28.29 -12.33 -18.63
CA SER A 6 28.22 -13.61 -19.35
C SER A 6 27.06 -14.45 -18.84
N GLY A 7 26.29 -15.06 -19.75
CA GLY A 7 25.20 -15.95 -19.38
C GLY A 7 23.96 -15.25 -18.85
N ASN A 8 23.76 -13.95 -19.12
CA ASN A 8 22.50 -13.27 -18.82
C ASN A 8 21.54 -13.36 -20.03
N PRO A 9 20.33 -13.94 -19.89
CA PRO A 9 19.36 -14.02 -20.98
C PRO A 9 18.99 -12.66 -21.59
N GLY A 10 18.95 -11.59 -20.79
CA GLY A 10 18.68 -10.24 -21.28
C GLY A 10 19.75 -9.71 -22.25
N GLY A 11 20.97 -10.26 -22.19
CA GLY A 11 22.05 -9.92 -23.11
C GLY A 11 21.72 -10.27 -24.56
N LEU A 12 20.98 -11.35 -24.83
CA LEU A 12 20.59 -11.74 -26.19
C LEU A 12 19.80 -10.64 -26.88
N LYS A 13 18.80 -10.09 -26.18
CA LYS A 13 17.94 -9.01 -26.67
C LYS A 13 18.76 -7.76 -27.01
N VAL A 14 19.64 -7.35 -26.08
CA VAL A 14 20.39 -6.09 -26.19
C VAL A 14 21.46 -6.16 -27.28
N VAL A 15 22.21 -7.27 -27.37
CA VAL A 15 23.24 -7.43 -28.40
C VAL A 15 22.59 -7.53 -29.79
N ALA A 16 21.50 -8.30 -29.94
CA ALA A 16 20.79 -8.38 -31.21
C ALA A 16 20.16 -7.04 -31.61
N ALA A 17 19.63 -6.27 -30.66
CA ALA A 17 19.08 -4.95 -30.93
C ALA A 17 20.15 -3.93 -31.34
N ALA A 18 21.34 -3.97 -30.73
CA ALA A 18 22.47 -3.13 -31.14
C ALA A 18 22.91 -3.44 -32.58
N GLU A 19 23.13 -4.71 -32.90
CA GLU A 19 23.53 -5.13 -34.25
C GLU A 19 22.46 -4.77 -35.30
N LEU A 20 21.17 -4.98 -35.00
CA LEU A 20 20.10 -4.75 -35.97
C LEU A 20 19.73 -3.26 -36.14
N SER A 21 19.94 -2.46 -35.10
CA SER A 21 19.79 -0.99 -35.18
C SER A 21 20.97 -0.32 -35.88
N GLY A 22 22.12 -1.01 -36.01
CA GLY A 22 23.36 -0.43 -36.52
C GLY A 22 24.00 0.59 -35.57
N VAL A 23 23.45 0.74 -34.36
CA VAL A 23 24.04 1.54 -33.30
C VAL A 23 25.15 0.71 -32.67
N GLY A 24 26.38 1.23 -32.64
CA GLY A 24 27.54 0.55 -32.06
C GLY A 24 27.84 1.02 -30.63
N PRO A 25 27.10 0.58 -29.60
CA PRO A 25 27.45 0.90 -28.23
C PRO A 25 28.75 0.19 -27.85
N GLU A 26 29.56 0.86 -27.02
CA GLU A 26 30.69 0.22 -26.38
C GLU A 26 30.20 -0.78 -25.32
N PHE A 27 30.40 -2.08 -25.58
CA PHE A 27 30.06 -3.16 -24.65
C PHE A 27 31.15 -3.35 -23.60
N GLN A 28 30.75 -3.36 -22.33
CA GLN A 28 31.61 -3.46 -21.17
C GLN A 28 31.26 -4.75 -20.39
N PRO A 29 32.12 -5.78 -20.44
CA PRO A 29 31.89 -7.00 -19.67
C PRO A 29 32.11 -6.72 -18.17
N VAL A 30 31.14 -7.09 -17.35
CA VAL A 30 31.17 -6.91 -15.89
C VAL A 30 30.85 -8.20 -15.16
N SER A 31 31.34 -8.32 -13.93
CA SER A 31 31.06 -9.51 -13.12
C SER A 31 29.59 -9.54 -12.66
N LEU A 32 29.10 -10.74 -12.32
CA LEU A 32 27.69 -10.95 -11.90
C LEU A 32 27.27 -10.12 -10.68
N GLU A 33 28.21 -9.72 -9.84
CA GLU A 33 27.98 -9.00 -8.57
C GLU A 33 28.30 -7.51 -8.67
N GLU A 34 28.83 -7.08 -9.81
CA GLU A 34 29.30 -5.71 -10.01
C GLU A 34 28.12 -4.73 -10.08
N ARG A 35 28.22 -3.67 -9.27
CA ARG A 35 27.21 -2.62 -9.21
C ARG A 35 27.57 -1.50 -10.16
N VAL A 36 26.97 -1.54 -11.34
CA VAL A 36 27.18 -0.54 -12.38
C VAL A 36 26.26 0.68 -12.20
N VAL A 37 25.04 0.47 -11.71
CA VAL A 37 24.06 1.53 -11.48
C VAL A 37 24.21 2.05 -10.04
N PRO A 38 24.73 3.28 -9.81
CA PRO A 38 25.20 3.71 -8.48
C PRO A 38 24.12 3.80 -7.40
N PHE A 39 22.86 4.02 -7.81
CA PHE A 39 21.72 4.20 -6.93
C PHE A 39 20.92 2.92 -6.68
N LEU A 40 21.33 1.78 -7.24
CA LEU A 40 20.70 0.48 -6.98
C LEU A 40 21.47 -0.30 -5.91
N SER A 41 20.71 -0.91 -4.99
CA SER A 41 21.26 -1.75 -3.91
C SER A 41 21.76 -3.11 -4.40
N GLN A 42 21.34 -3.55 -5.60
CA GLN A 42 21.70 -4.82 -6.24
C GLN A 42 22.15 -4.61 -7.68
N SER A 43 22.92 -5.56 -8.23
CA SER A 43 23.32 -5.54 -9.64
C SER A 43 22.10 -5.76 -10.54
N LYS A 44 21.88 -4.84 -11.49
CA LYS A 44 20.88 -4.96 -12.56
C LYS A 44 21.61 -4.85 -13.90
N LEU A 45 21.64 -5.95 -14.63
CA LEU A 45 22.26 -6.08 -15.95
C LEU A 45 21.29 -6.79 -16.90
N PRO A 46 21.28 -6.48 -18.21
CA PRO A 46 22.05 -5.42 -18.88
C PRO A 46 21.72 -4.01 -18.40
N ALA A 47 22.71 -3.11 -18.43
CA ALA A 47 22.49 -1.68 -18.15
C ALA A 47 23.18 -0.83 -19.22
N LEU A 48 22.48 0.16 -19.75
CA LEU A 48 22.98 1.17 -20.67
C LEU A 48 23.23 2.47 -19.91
N GLN A 49 24.47 2.94 -19.92
CA GLN A 49 24.84 4.29 -19.49
C GLN A 49 24.81 5.25 -20.67
N LEU A 50 24.02 6.31 -20.53
CA LEU A 50 23.87 7.39 -21.50
C LEU A 50 25.01 8.42 -21.35
N PRO A 51 25.30 9.23 -22.39
CA PRO A 51 26.29 10.31 -22.30
C PRO A 51 26.02 11.33 -21.18
N THR A 52 24.75 11.49 -20.78
CA THR A 52 24.31 12.35 -19.68
C THR A 52 24.70 11.83 -18.29
N GLY A 53 25.22 10.61 -18.19
CA GLY A 53 25.48 9.93 -16.92
C GLY A 53 24.27 9.17 -16.34
N SER A 54 23.10 9.25 -17.01
CA SER A 54 21.90 8.49 -16.64
C SER A 54 22.00 7.02 -17.08
N PHE A 55 21.23 6.15 -16.42
CA PHE A 55 21.23 4.70 -16.69
C PHE A 55 19.84 4.18 -17.09
N ILE A 56 19.80 3.31 -18.11
CA ILE A 56 18.63 2.50 -18.48
C ILE A 56 18.98 1.04 -18.17
N PHE A 57 18.22 0.37 -17.31
CA PHE A 57 18.48 -1.00 -16.87
C PHE A 57 17.28 -1.95 -17.09
N SER A 58 16.31 -1.51 -17.90
CA SER A 58 15.26 -2.36 -18.46
C SER A 58 15.69 -2.82 -19.86
N THR A 59 15.73 -4.13 -20.07
CA THR A 59 16.17 -4.71 -21.35
C THR A 59 15.33 -4.21 -22.53
N ASN A 60 14.00 -4.11 -22.36
CA ASN A 60 13.10 -3.65 -23.43
C ASN A 60 13.32 -2.15 -23.71
N ALA A 61 13.52 -1.35 -22.67
CA ALA A 61 13.81 0.08 -22.83
C ALA A 61 15.19 0.32 -23.48
N ILE A 62 16.20 -0.51 -23.19
CA ILE A 62 17.50 -0.46 -23.87
C ILE A 62 17.31 -0.77 -25.37
N CYS A 63 16.62 -1.85 -25.70
CA CYS A 63 16.38 -2.23 -27.09
C CYS A 63 15.60 -1.14 -27.85
N GLN A 64 14.55 -0.60 -27.23
CA GLN A 64 13.73 0.49 -27.81
C GLN A 64 14.58 1.73 -28.06
N TYR A 65 15.38 2.14 -27.08
CA TYR A 65 16.27 3.29 -27.20
C TYR A 65 17.27 3.13 -28.36
N LEU A 66 17.86 1.94 -28.53
CA LEU A 66 18.77 1.65 -29.65
C LEU A 66 18.07 1.76 -31.01
N PHE A 67 16.83 1.27 -31.13
CA PHE A 67 16.04 1.40 -32.36
C PHE A 67 15.64 2.85 -32.66
N THR A 68 15.21 3.60 -31.65
CA THR A 68 14.91 5.04 -31.79
C THR A 68 16.13 5.82 -32.27
N LEU A 69 17.34 5.52 -31.77
CA LEU A 69 18.58 6.14 -32.26
C LEU A 69 18.88 5.84 -33.74
N SER A 70 18.38 4.72 -34.27
CA SER A 70 18.48 4.37 -35.70
C SER A 70 17.37 4.99 -36.57
N GLY A 71 16.53 5.85 -36.00
CA GLY A 71 15.40 6.49 -36.68
C GLY A 71 14.17 5.58 -36.84
N LYS A 72 14.13 4.44 -36.12
CA LYS A 72 13.02 3.48 -36.13
C LYS A 72 12.21 3.62 -34.85
N GLU A 73 11.24 4.53 -34.86
CA GLU A 73 10.32 4.71 -33.72
C GLU A 73 9.35 3.53 -33.60
N PRO A 74 9.05 3.06 -32.36
CA PRO A 74 8.13 1.97 -32.14
C PRO A 74 6.67 2.41 -32.35
N SER A 75 5.92 1.58 -33.06
CA SER A 75 4.46 1.75 -33.20
C SER A 75 3.71 1.37 -31.92
N ASP A 76 2.44 1.74 -31.81
CA ASP A 76 1.57 1.31 -30.70
C ASP A 76 1.50 -0.23 -30.58
N ALA A 77 1.42 -0.93 -31.71
CA ALA A 77 1.45 -2.38 -31.75
C ALA A 77 2.79 -2.95 -31.24
N THR A 78 3.89 -2.29 -31.57
CA THR A 78 5.22 -2.65 -31.06
C THR A 78 5.30 -2.45 -29.54
N ASN A 79 4.77 -1.34 -29.01
CA ASN A 79 4.75 -1.06 -27.57
C ASN A 79 3.89 -2.08 -26.81
N GLN A 80 2.73 -2.47 -27.35
CA GLN A 80 1.88 -3.52 -26.76
C GLN A 80 2.63 -4.85 -26.63
N TRP A 81 3.41 -5.24 -27.63
CA TRP A 81 4.23 -6.45 -27.55
C TRP A 81 5.36 -6.36 -26.52
N LEU A 82 6.03 -5.20 -26.42
CA LEU A 82 7.07 -4.99 -25.41
C LEU A 82 6.51 -5.03 -23.98
N GLU A 83 5.30 -4.50 -23.77
CA GLU A 83 4.60 -4.55 -22.49
C GLU A 83 4.13 -5.99 -22.17
N TRP A 84 3.50 -6.66 -23.14
CA TRP A 84 3.06 -8.05 -23.00
C TRP A 84 4.23 -8.99 -22.69
N GLU A 85 5.37 -8.78 -23.34
CA GLU A 85 6.57 -9.57 -23.09
C GLU A 85 7.07 -9.39 -21.66
N ALA A 86 7.16 -8.14 -21.18
CA ALA A 86 7.65 -7.84 -19.84
C ALA A 86 6.69 -8.34 -18.73
N THR A 87 5.38 -8.30 -18.99
CA THR A 87 4.35 -8.57 -17.97
C THR A 87 3.81 -10.00 -17.98
N ARG A 88 3.87 -10.70 -19.12
CA ARG A 88 3.32 -12.05 -19.29
C ARG A 88 4.40 -13.06 -19.65
N LEU A 89 5.21 -12.79 -20.68
CA LEU A 89 6.15 -13.79 -21.21
C LEU A 89 7.38 -13.97 -20.32
N GLN A 90 8.10 -12.91 -20.02
CA GLN A 90 9.36 -12.97 -19.28
C GLN A 90 9.22 -13.65 -17.90
N PRO A 91 8.17 -13.41 -17.10
CA PRO A 91 7.96 -14.15 -15.85
C PRO A 91 7.81 -15.66 -16.06
N ALA A 92 7.01 -16.09 -17.04
CA ALA A 92 6.81 -17.51 -17.34
C ALA A 92 8.10 -18.18 -17.82
N VAL A 93 8.84 -17.50 -18.71
CA VAL A 93 10.16 -17.94 -19.20
C VAL A 93 11.17 -18.08 -18.06
N ASN A 94 11.21 -17.12 -17.12
CA ASN A 94 12.15 -17.16 -15.99
C ASN A 94 11.89 -18.36 -15.06
N VAL A 95 10.62 -18.68 -14.78
CA VAL A 95 10.26 -19.87 -13.99
C VAL A 95 10.69 -21.13 -14.72
N TRP A 96 10.36 -21.23 -16.02
CA TRP A 96 10.75 -22.38 -16.84
C TRP A 96 12.27 -22.56 -16.86
N LEU A 97 13.04 -21.49 -17.06
CA LEU A 97 14.49 -21.52 -17.04
C LEU A 97 15.05 -21.96 -15.70
N HIS A 98 14.48 -21.47 -14.59
CA HIS A 98 14.93 -21.87 -13.27
C HIS A 98 14.67 -23.37 -13.01
N THR A 99 13.49 -23.90 -13.39
CA THR A 99 13.22 -25.33 -13.19
C THR A 99 14.02 -26.23 -14.14
N SER A 100 14.09 -25.88 -15.43
CA SER A 100 14.72 -26.71 -16.46
C SER A 100 16.26 -26.63 -16.43
N VAL A 101 16.83 -25.43 -16.24
CA VAL A 101 18.28 -25.20 -16.37
C VAL A 101 19.00 -25.28 -15.02
N VAL A 102 18.40 -24.74 -13.95
CA VAL A 102 19.02 -24.77 -12.61
C VAL A 102 18.73 -26.08 -11.89
N GLN A 103 17.47 -26.53 -11.89
CA GLN A 103 17.04 -27.72 -11.13
C GLN A 103 17.07 -29.02 -11.95
N GLY A 104 17.12 -28.94 -13.29
CA GLY A 104 17.10 -30.11 -14.16
C GLY A 104 15.80 -30.92 -14.09
N LYS A 105 14.69 -30.30 -13.68
CA LYS A 105 13.38 -30.96 -13.51
C LYS A 105 12.40 -30.46 -14.56
N LYS A 106 11.48 -31.33 -14.99
CA LYS A 106 10.31 -30.91 -15.79
C LYS A 106 9.25 -30.32 -14.85
N ASN A 107 8.79 -29.11 -15.14
CA ASN A 107 7.68 -28.47 -14.44
C ASN A 107 6.52 -28.30 -15.43
N GLU A 108 5.53 -29.19 -15.32
CA GLU A 108 4.38 -29.24 -16.23
C GLU A 108 3.54 -27.95 -16.19
N GLN A 109 3.46 -27.29 -15.04
CA GLN A 109 2.73 -26.02 -14.89
C GLN A 109 3.46 -24.88 -15.61
N ALA A 110 4.78 -24.78 -15.46
CA ALA A 110 5.58 -23.79 -16.17
C ALA A 110 5.60 -24.04 -17.68
N ALA A 111 5.70 -25.31 -18.09
CA ALA A 111 5.62 -25.70 -19.49
C ALA A 111 4.25 -25.35 -20.11
N SER A 112 3.15 -25.67 -19.41
CA SER A 112 1.79 -25.32 -19.84
C SER A 112 1.58 -23.82 -19.98
N ALA A 113 2.08 -23.02 -19.02
CA ALA A 113 2.01 -21.56 -19.08
C ALA A 113 2.75 -21.00 -20.30
N VAL A 114 3.97 -21.47 -20.56
CA VAL A 114 4.74 -21.09 -21.76
C VAL A 114 4.00 -21.51 -23.04
N SER A 115 3.46 -22.73 -23.11
CA SER A 115 2.73 -23.22 -24.28
C SER A 115 1.50 -22.37 -24.62
N LYS A 116 0.73 -21.91 -23.62
CA LYS A 116 -0.39 -20.98 -23.83
C LYS A 116 0.07 -19.65 -24.44
N LEU A 117 1.19 -19.12 -23.97
CA LEU A 117 1.76 -17.86 -24.47
C LEU A 117 2.32 -18.03 -25.89
N LEU A 118 2.94 -19.16 -26.21
CA LEU A 118 3.36 -19.49 -27.57
C LEU A 118 2.16 -19.60 -28.53
N ALA A 119 1.04 -20.18 -28.08
CA ALA A 119 -0.18 -20.23 -28.88
C ALA A 119 -0.74 -18.83 -29.19
N HIS A 120 -0.65 -17.89 -28.25
CA HIS A 120 -1.03 -16.49 -28.48
C HIS A 120 -0.17 -15.82 -29.57
N ILE A 121 1.15 -16.03 -29.52
CA ILE A 121 2.07 -15.52 -30.56
C ILE A 121 1.74 -16.16 -31.91
N ASN A 122 1.50 -17.47 -31.94
CA ASN A 122 1.14 -18.22 -33.15
C ASN A 122 -0.13 -17.66 -33.80
N GLN A 123 -1.19 -17.45 -33.02
CA GLN A 123 -2.44 -16.85 -33.51
C GLN A 123 -2.23 -15.43 -34.03
N SER A 124 -1.39 -14.64 -33.39
CA SER A 124 -1.11 -13.27 -33.84
C SER A 124 -0.36 -13.25 -35.17
N LEU A 125 0.62 -14.13 -35.37
CA LEU A 125 1.33 -14.30 -36.64
C LEU A 125 0.39 -14.79 -37.76
N ILE A 126 -0.54 -15.69 -37.45
CA ILE A 126 -1.58 -16.13 -38.41
C ILE A 126 -2.49 -14.96 -38.80
N LYS A 127 -2.97 -14.19 -37.82
CA LYS A 127 -3.93 -13.10 -38.02
C LYS A 127 -3.35 -11.93 -38.81
N THR A 128 -2.09 -11.59 -38.57
CA THR A 128 -1.42 -10.45 -39.22
C THR A 128 -0.95 -10.78 -40.63
N ALA A 129 -0.72 -12.06 -40.94
CA ALA A 129 -0.22 -12.54 -42.23
C ALA A 129 1.10 -11.85 -42.68
N THR A 130 1.87 -11.31 -41.74
CA THR A 130 3.17 -10.70 -41.98
C THR A 130 4.30 -11.64 -41.56
N PRO A 131 5.50 -11.54 -42.18
CA PRO A 131 6.65 -12.38 -41.82
C PRO A 131 7.17 -12.14 -40.38
N TYR A 132 6.83 -10.99 -39.77
CA TYR A 132 7.21 -10.56 -38.43
C TYR A 132 5.97 -10.09 -37.63
N LEU A 133 6.12 -9.86 -36.33
CA LEU A 133 5.01 -9.69 -35.36
C LEU A 133 4.08 -8.50 -35.64
N THR A 134 4.61 -7.43 -36.23
CA THR A 134 3.85 -6.18 -36.41
C THR A 134 3.93 -5.60 -37.82
N SER A 135 4.87 -6.05 -38.65
CA SER A 135 5.07 -5.49 -39.99
C SER A 135 5.80 -6.47 -40.92
N ALA A 136 6.01 -6.08 -42.18
CA ALA A 136 6.83 -6.83 -43.14
C ALA A 136 8.34 -6.75 -42.85
N ALA A 137 8.77 -5.82 -41.98
CA ALA A 137 10.16 -5.66 -41.54
C ALA A 137 10.31 -6.03 -40.06
N VAL A 138 11.54 -6.40 -39.67
CA VAL A 138 11.88 -6.73 -38.29
C VAL A 138 11.75 -5.49 -37.41
N THR A 139 11.02 -5.62 -36.30
CA THR A 139 10.85 -4.56 -35.31
C THR A 139 11.57 -4.88 -34.00
N VAL A 140 11.63 -3.90 -33.10
CA VAL A 140 12.20 -4.14 -31.76
C VAL A 140 11.41 -5.19 -30.97
N ALA A 141 10.10 -5.32 -31.21
CA ALA A 141 9.29 -6.37 -30.62
C ALA A 141 9.77 -7.77 -31.04
N ASP A 142 10.10 -7.96 -32.32
CA ASP A 142 10.61 -9.24 -32.82
C ASP A 142 11.92 -9.63 -32.14
N VAL A 143 12.86 -8.68 -31.99
CA VAL A 143 14.16 -8.92 -31.34
C VAL A 143 13.99 -9.24 -29.86
N VAL A 144 13.11 -8.51 -29.17
CA VAL A 144 12.84 -8.70 -27.74
C VAL A 144 12.18 -10.06 -27.50
N LEU A 145 11.15 -10.42 -28.27
CA LEU A 145 10.49 -11.73 -28.12
C LEU A 145 11.43 -12.87 -28.54
N TRP A 146 12.24 -12.70 -29.60
CA TRP A 146 13.23 -13.69 -30.00
C TRP A 146 14.22 -13.96 -28.86
N GLY A 147 14.79 -12.92 -28.26
CA GLY A 147 15.76 -13.10 -27.17
C GLY A 147 15.15 -13.70 -25.90
N ALA A 148 13.86 -13.43 -25.64
CA ALA A 148 13.12 -14.05 -24.54
C ALA A 148 12.88 -15.56 -24.78
N LEU A 149 12.53 -15.92 -26.02
CA LEU A 149 12.13 -17.28 -26.39
C LEU A 149 13.29 -18.16 -26.85
N TYR A 150 14.43 -17.58 -27.19
CA TYR A 150 15.63 -18.31 -27.64
C TYR A 150 15.96 -19.52 -26.76
N PRO A 151 15.97 -19.41 -25.41
CA PRO A 151 16.31 -20.54 -24.55
C PRO A 151 15.32 -21.72 -24.61
N ILE A 152 14.12 -21.48 -25.13
CA ILE A 152 13.02 -22.44 -25.21
C ILE A 152 12.93 -23.03 -26.61
N LEU A 153 13.04 -22.19 -27.64
CA LEU A 153 12.80 -22.59 -29.03
C LEU A 153 14.06 -23.13 -29.76
N VAL A 154 15.25 -22.97 -29.19
CA VAL A 154 16.49 -23.53 -29.76
C VAL A 154 16.53 -25.06 -29.75
N ASP A 155 15.74 -25.70 -28.88
CA ASP A 155 15.50 -27.15 -28.85
C ASP A 155 13.98 -27.42 -28.93
N PRO A 156 13.44 -27.64 -30.14
CA PRO A 156 12.00 -27.75 -30.36
C PRO A 156 11.39 -29.09 -29.91
N THR A 157 12.17 -29.98 -29.28
CA THR A 157 11.72 -31.32 -28.85
C THR A 157 10.55 -31.32 -27.84
N HIS A 158 10.13 -30.14 -27.37
CA HIS A 158 9.04 -29.95 -26.40
C HIS A 158 7.83 -29.21 -26.97
N LEU A 159 7.80 -28.89 -28.27
CA LEU A 159 6.74 -28.08 -28.89
C LEU A 159 5.72 -28.96 -29.63
N SER A 160 4.44 -28.56 -29.57
CA SER A 160 3.34 -29.18 -30.32
C SER A 160 3.45 -28.85 -31.82
N GLU A 161 3.02 -29.78 -32.70
CA GLU A 161 2.92 -29.55 -34.15
C GLU A 161 2.00 -28.36 -34.52
N GLU A 162 1.13 -27.93 -33.60
CA GLU A 162 0.20 -26.80 -33.79
C GLU A 162 0.84 -25.39 -33.75
N LEU A 163 2.14 -25.29 -33.45
CA LEU A 163 2.87 -24.01 -33.31
C LEU A 163 3.73 -23.64 -34.53
N LEU A 164 3.35 -24.12 -35.72
CA LEU A 164 4.13 -24.00 -36.96
C LEU A 164 4.59 -22.56 -37.27
N MET A 165 3.71 -21.55 -37.08
CA MET A 165 4.06 -20.17 -37.44
C MET A 165 5.10 -19.54 -36.51
N VAL A 166 5.06 -19.88 -35.22
CA VAL A 166 6.08 -19.43 -34.26
C VAL A 166 7.43 -20.06 -34.57
N CYS A 167 7.45 -21.35 -34.93
CA CYS A 167 8.68 -22.03 -35.34
C CYS A 167 9.27 -21.40 -36.61
N GLU A 168 8.46 -21.16 -37.64
CA GLU A 168 8.92 -20.48 -38.87
C GLU A 168 9.43 -19.06 -38.61
N TRP A 169 8.72 -18.29 -37.78
CA TRP A 169 9.15 -16.95 -37.38
C TRP A 169 10.48 -16.99 -36.61
N PHE A 170 10.64 -17.95 -35.69
CA PHE A 170 11.85 -18.11 -34.89
C PHE A 170 13.05 -18.50 -35.76
N GLU A 171 12.86 -19.42 -36.72
CA GLU A 171 13.89 -19.77 -37.71
C GLU A 171 14.26 -18.58 -38.58
N ARG A 172 13.29 -17.80 -39.06
CA ARG A 172 13.56 -16.54 -39.78
C ARG A 172 14.40 -15.57 -38.95
N MET A 173 14.12 -15.44 -37.65
CA MET A 173 14.92 -14.60 -36.74
C MET A 173 16.34 -15.16 -36.54
N ASN A 174 16.52 -16.48 -36.41
CA ASN A 174 17.83 -17.13 -36.28
C ASN A 174 18.71 -16.99 -37.53
N MET A 175 18.11 -16.80 -38.71
CA MET A 175 18.84 -16.57 -39.95
C MET A 175 19.41 -15.15 -40.06
N LEU A 176 18.99 -14.20 -39.20
CA LEU A 176 19.55 -12.85 -39.17
C LEU A 176 20.95 -12.84 -38.56
N ASP A 177 21.91 -12.19 -39.23
CA ASP A 177 23.29 -12.04 -38.74
C ASP A 177 23.36 -11.41 -37.34
N SER A 178 22.48 -10.45 -37.05
CA SER A 178 22.39 -9.80 -35.73
C SER A 178 22.05 -10.78 -34.61
N CYS A 179 21.13 -11.72 -34.87
CA CYS A 179 20.68 -12.71 -33.90
C CYS A 179 21.74 -13.81 -33.70
N ARG A 180 22.43 -14.24 -34.76
CA ARG A 180 23.54 -15.20 -34.67
C ARG A 180 24.72 -14.66 -33.89
N LYS A 181 25.17 -13.44 -34.20
CA LYS A 181 26.25 -12.79 -33.43
C LYS A 181 25.89 -12.62 -31.95
N ALA A 182 24.63 -12.27 -31.67
CA ALA A 182 24.16 -12.13 -30.30
C ALA A 182 24.18 -13.45 -29.53
N SER A 183 23.72 -14.55 -30.14
CA SER A 183 23.75 -15.86 -29.50
C SER A 183 25.19 -16.37 -29.31
N GLU A 184 26.07 -16.19 -30.28
CA GLU A 184 27.49 -16.54 -30.16
C GLU A 184 28.18 -15.74 -29.04
N SER A 185 27.97 -14.42 -29.01
CA SER A 185 28.60 -13.52 -28.02
C SER A 185 28.11 -13.77 -26.59
N VAL A 186 26.83 -14.04 -26.40
CA VAL A 186 26.24 -14.18 -25.05
C VAL A 186 26.38 -15.60 -24.51
N LEU A 187 26.29 -16.61 -25.37
CA LEU A 187 26.29 -18.03 -24.97
C LEU A 187 27.67 -18.69 -25.06
N GLN A 188 28.59 -18.15 -25.87
CA GLN A 188 29.97 -18.63 -26.01
C GLN A 188 30.05 -20.15 -26.27
N GLY A 189 29.14 -20.67 -27.10
CA GLY A 189 29.07 -22.11 -27.44
C GLY A 189 28.53 -23.05 -26.35
N LYS A 190 28.08 -22.53 -25.20
CA LYS A 190 27.55 -23.34 -24.07
C LYS A 190 26.04 -23.58 -24.14
N GLY A 191 25.35 -23.12 -25.18
CA GLY A 191 23.91 -23.24 -25.35
C GLY A 191 23.12 -22.69 -24.16
N VAL A 192 21.95 -23.28 -23.87
CA VAL A 192 21.08 -22.86 -22.75
C VAL A 192 21.76 -22.99 -21.38
N GLN A 193 22.76 -23.87 -21.24
CA GLN A 193 23.53 -24.04 -20.00
C GLN A 193 24.39 -22.81 -19.66
N ALA A 194 24.65 -21.91 -20.62
CA ALA A 194 25.30 -20.63 -20.37
C ALA A 194 24.58 -19.80 -19.29
N PHE A 195 23.25 -19.95 -19.18
CA PHE A 195 22.43 -19.16 -18.25
C PHE A 195 22.49 -19.61 -16.80
N LYS A 196 22.98 -20.83 -16.53
CA LYS A 196 22.88 -21.48 -15.22
C LYS A 196 23.49 -20.65 -14.08
N ALA A 197 24.70 -20.13 -14.28
CA ALA A 197 25.41 -19.37 -13.27
C ALA A 197 24.72 -18.02 -12.93
N TYR A 198 24.09 -17.39 -13.93
CA TYR A 198 23.28 -16.20 -13.73
C TYR A 198 22.01 -16.52 -12.96
N LEU A 199 21.25 -17.53 -13.43
CA LEU A 199 19.96 -17.91 -12.85
C LEU A 199 20.08 -18.36 -11.38
N GLN A 200 21.17 -19.03 -10.99
CA GLN A 200 21.43 -19.44 -9.60
C GLN A 200 21.58 -18.27 -8.63
N LYS A 201 21.96 -17.08 -9.13
CA LYS A 201 22.14 -15.87 -8.32
C LYS A 201 20.93 -14.94 -8.36
N GLN A 202 19.92 -15.27 -9.15
CA GLN A 202 18.67 -14.50 -9.22
C GLN A 202 17.66 -15.05 -8.20
N PRO A 203 16.78 -14.19 -7.65
CA PRO A 203 15.69 -14.66 -6.81
C PRO A 203 14.80 -15.64 -7.58
N VAL A 204 14.36 -16.71 -6.90
CA VAL A 204 13.49 -17.72 -7.50
C VAL A 204 12.15 -17.07 -7.83
N SER A 205 11.90 -16.88 -9.13
CA SER A 205 10.60 -16.42 -9.61
C SER A 205 9.56 -17.49 -9.32
N THR A 206 8.48 -17.16 -8.64
CA THR A 206 7.29 -18.01 -8.53
C THR A 206 6.34 -17.68 -9.67
N LEU A 207 5.74 -18.70 -10.30
CA LEU A 207 4.56 -18.45 -11.13
C LEU A 207 3.52 -17.82 -10.21
N LEU A 208 2.91 -16.73 -10.65
CA LEU A 208 1.65 -16.30 -10.07
C LEU A 208 0.69 -17.48 -10.21
N SER A 209 0.45 -18.15 -9.09
CA SER A 209 -0.51 -19.24 -9.02
C SER A 209 -1.88 -18.63 -9.25
N GLU A 210 -2.42 -18.78 -10.45
CA GLU A 210 -3.87 -18.94 -10.65
C GLU A 210 -4.27 -20.24 -9.94
N LYS A 211 -4.26 -20.24 -8.60
CA LYS A 211 -5.13 -21.12 -7.85
C LYS A 211 -6.44 -20.37 -7.74
N PRO A 212 -7.57 -21.03 -8.02
CA PRO A 212 -8.86 -20.38 -7.98
C PRO A 212 -9.03 -19.87 -6.55
N ALA A 213 -8.95 -18.54 -6.40
CA ALA A 213 -9.66 -17.90 -5.32
C ALA A 213 -11.11 -18.33 -5.53
N SER A 214 -11.62 -19.13 -4.60
CA SER A 214 -13.06 -19.29 -4.47
C SER A 214 -13.64 -17.87 -4.41
N ASN A 215 -14.31 -17.48 -5.50
CA ASN A 215 -14.97 -16.20 -5.77
C ASN A 215 -14.09 -15.01 -6.21
N GLY A 216 -13.16 -15.22 -7.14
CA GLY A 216 -12.65 -14.13 -7.99
C GLY A 216 -12.58 -14.58 -9.45
N GLN A 217 -13.49 -14.07 -10.28
CA GLN A 217 -13.49 -14.30 -11.73
C GLN A 217 -12.16 -13.83 -12.33
N GLU A 218 -11.57 -14.68 -13.18
CA GLU A 218 -10.44 -14.35 -14.05
C GLU A 218 -10.79 -13.17 -14.96
N GLU A 219 -9.93 -12.15 -15.02
CA GLU A 219 -9.94 -11.11 -16.06
C GLU A 219 -9.47 -11.70 -17.41
N GLY A 220 -10.27 -12.61 -17.96
CA GLY A 220 -10.65 -12.48 -19.37
C GLY A 220 -11.68 -11.35 -19.47
N ASP A 221 -11.99 -10.85 -20.67
CA ASP A 221 -13.20 -10.04 -20.85
C ASP A 221 -14.34 -10.73 -20.10
N ALA A 222 -14.73 -10.16 -18.96
CA ALA A 222 -15.86 -10.66 -18.22
C ALA A 222 -17.02 -10.67 -19.23
N PRO A 223 -17.80 -11.76 -19.35
CA PRO A 223 -19.00 -11.71 -20.16
C PRO A 223 -19.78 -10.50 -19.68
N GLY A 224 -19.93 -9.50 -20.57
CA GLY A 224 -20.47 -8.19 -20.22
C GLY A 224 -21.74 -8.40 -19.39
N GLN A 225 -21.80 -7.76 -18.23
CA GLN A 225 -22.91 -7.95 -17.33
C GLN A 225 -24.21 -7.62 -18.08
N THR A 226 -25.07 -8.62 -18.24
CA THR A 226 -26.32 -8.43 -18.98
C THR A 226 -27.33 -7.80 -18.04
N PHE A 227 -27.71 -6.55 -18.31
CA PHE A 227 -28.74 -5.84 -17.56
C PHE A 227 -30.13 -6.18 -18.10
N THR A 228 -31.08 -6.30 -17.19
CA THR A 228 -32.50 -6.43 -17.53
C THR A 228 -33.03 -5.11 -18.13
N GLU A 229 -34.11 -5.18 -18.90
CA GLU A 229 -34.75 -3.97 -19.46
C GLU A 229 -35.19 -2.99 -18.36
N GLU A 230 -35.59 -3.51 -17.19
CA GLU A 230 -35.99 -2.71 -16.04
C GLU A 230 -34.80 -1.94 -15.44
N GLU A 231 -33.64 -2.58 -15.27
CA GLU A 231 -32.42 -1.92 -14.79
C GLU A 231 -31.94 -0.84 -15.76
N ILE A 232 -31.97 -1.12 -17.06
CA ILE A 232 -31.60 -0.15 -18.10
C ILE A 232 -32.52 1.06 -18.06
N ARG A 233 -33.85 0.83 -17.99
CA ARG A 233 -34.83 1.91 -17.91
C ARG A 233 -34.65 2.73 -16.63
N ALA A 234 -34.47 2.07 -15.48
CA ALA A 234 -34.28 2.76 -14.21
C ALA A 234 -33.03 3.65 -14.21
N ALA A 235 -31.92 3.17 -14.77
CA ALA A 235 -30.69 3.95 -14.91
C ALA A 235 -30.90 5.16 -15.84
N GLU A 236 -31.51 4.94 -17.02
CA GLU A 236 -31.84 6.02 -17.96
C GLU A 236 -32.73 7.09 -17.32
N ASP A 237 -33.81 6.66 -16.65
CA ASP A 237 -34.73 7.56 -15.98
C ASP A 237 -33.97 8.39 -14.93
N ALA A 238 -33.19 7.76 -14.05
CA ALA A 238 -32.41 8.45 -13.03
C ALA A 238 -31.44 9.50 -13.61
N TRP A 239 -30.77 9.18 -14.72
CA TRP A 239 -29.87 10.11 -15.40
C TRP A 239 -30.61 11.27 -16.06
N ARG A 240 -31.76 11.02 -16.72
CA ARG A 240 -32.58 12.06 -17.36
C ARG A 240 -33.18 13.06 -16.37
N HIS A 241 -33.43 12.66 -15.13
CA HIS A 241 -33.87 13.60 -14.08
C HIS A 241 -32.81 14.67 -13.77
N GLY A 242 -31.54 14.42 -14.09
CA GLY A 242 -30.45 15.39 -14.01
C GLY A 242 -30.25 15.96 -12.61
N THR A 243 -29.83 17.22 -12.52
CA THR A 243 -29.50 17.88 -11.25
C THR A 243 -30.71 18.32 -10.43
N VAL A 244 -31.94 18.16 -10.94
CA VAL A 244 -33.17 18.67 -10.30
C VAL A 244 -33.42 17.99 -8.95
N GLN A 245 -33.03 16.72 -8.81
CA GLN A 245 -33.19 15.94 -7.58
C GLN A 245 -31.92 15.91 -6.70
N MET A 246 -30.84 16.59 -7.09
CA MET A 246 -29.61 16.60 -6.29
C MET A 246 -29.83 17.38 -4.99
N SER A 247 -29.60 16.72 -3.87
CA SER A 247 -29.56 17.38 -2.57
C SER A 247 -28.43 18.41 -2.58
N LYS A 248 -28.70 19.64 -2.15
CA LYS A 248 -27.65 20.66 -2.02
C LYS A 248 -26.56 20.15 -1.07
N PRO A 249 -25.27 20.25 -1.43
CA PRO A 249 -24.19 19.90 -0.51
C PRO A 249 -24.34 20.65 0.81
N LYS A 250 -24.23 19.95 1.94
CA LYS A 250 -24.26 20.60 3.25
C LYS A 250 -23.01 21.46 3.40
N LEU A 251 -23.19 22.75 3.68
CA LEU A 251 -22.08 23.62 4.06
C LEU A 251 -21.51 23.15 5.40
N VAL A 252 -20.22 22.84 5.44
CA VAL A 252 -19.51 22.45 6.66
C VAL A 252 -19.34 23.71 7.52
N GLN A 253 -19.88 23.68 8.73
CA GLN A 253 -19.69 24.72 9.73
C GLN A 253 -18.95 24.11 10.92
N HIS A 254 -17.84 24.74 11.32
CA HIS A 254 -17.08 24.35 12.49
C HIS A 254 -17.58 25.11 13.73
N PRO A 255 -17.66 24.48 14.91
CA PRO A 255 -17.40 23.06 15.14
C PRO A 255 -18.51 22.17 14.58
N ILE A 256 -18.12 21.06 13.94
CA ILE A 256 -19.03 20.03 13.45
C ILE A 256 -19.56 19.25 14.65
N LEU A 257 -20.87 19.25 14.84
CA LEU A 257 -21.56 18.54 15.92
C LEU A 257 -22.55 17.52 15.36
N PRO A 258 -22.86 16.43 16.10
CA PRO A 258 -23.88 15.48 15.71
C PRO A 258 -25.26 16.13 15.62
N LYS A 259 -26.05 15.72 14.64
CA LYS A 259 -27.44 16.13 14.46
C LYS A 259 -28.35 14.92 14.63
N LYS A 260 -29.39 15.12 15.43
CA LYS A 260 -30.39 14.10 15.72
C LYS A 260 -31.07 13.60 14.44
N ASN A 261 -31.29 12.29 14.34
CA ASN A 261 -31.92 11.62 13.18
C ASN A 261 -31.13 11.74 11.86
N GLU A 262 -29.88 12.20 11.91
CA GLU A 262 -28.95 12.17 10.78
C GLU A 262 -27.80 11.21 11.09
N ARG A 263 -27.11 10.73 10.04
CA ARG A 263 -25.94 9.87 10.25
C ARG A 263 -24.75 10.71 10.71
N ASN A 264 -24.27 10.46 11.93
CA ASN A 264 -23.12 11.13 12.53
C ASN A 264 -21.94 10.16 12.60
N ILE A 265 -20.89 10.42 11.83
CA ILE A 265 -19.71 9.57 11.71
C ILE A 265 -18.53 10.26 12.40
N LEU A 266 -18.04 9.64 13.46
CA LEU A 266 -16.79 10.01 14.10
C LEU A 266 -15.69 9.11 13.57
N ILE A 267 -14.64 9.70 13.03
CA ILE A 267 -13.51 8.96 12.44
C ILE A 267 -12.27 9.34 13.22
N THR A 268 -11.53 8.33 13.66
CA THR A 268 -10.17 8.52 14.17
C THR A 268 -9.18 7.72 13.36
N SER A 269 -8.00 8.29 13.19
CA SER A 269 -6.80 7.57 12.76
C SER A 269 -5.92 7.37 13.99
N ALA A 270 -5.28 6.20 14.10
CA ALA A 270 -4.29 5.94 15.14
C ALA A 270 -3.30 7.09 15.26
N LEU A 271 -3.08 7.55 16.51
CA LEU A 271 -2.17 8.65 16.80
C LEU A 271 -0.73 8.23 16.45
N PRO A 272 -0.08 8.83 15.44
CA PRO A 272 1.33 8.58 15.17
C PRO A 272 2.19 8.98 16.37
N TYR A 273 3.15 8.13 16.70
CA TYR A 273 4.14 8.45 17.72
C TYR A 273 5.07 9.57 17.24
N VAL A 274 5.14 10.66 18.01
CA VAL A 274 5.71 11.94 17.55
C VAL A 274 7.19 11.84 17.22
N ASN A 275 7.97 11.03 17.93
CA ASN A 275 9.43 11.09 17.85
C ASN A 275 10.02 10.41 16.58
N ASN A 276 9.18 9.93 15.67
CA ASN A 276 9.57 9.23 14.45
C ASN A 276 8.87 9.84 13.23
N VAL A 277 9.67 10.19 12.22
CA VAL A 277 9.12 10.57 10.91
C VAL A 277 8.32 9.39 10.34
N PRO A 278 7.05 9.58 9.95
CA PRO A 278 6.21 8.50 9.44
C PRO A 278 6.70 8.07 8.06
N HIS A 279 6.73 6.76 7.80
CA HIS A 279 6.96 6.19 6.48
C HIS A 279 5.65 5.87 5.76
N LEU A 280 5.73 5.50 4.47
CA LEU A 280 4.54 5.23 3.65
C LEU A 280 3.61 4.18 4.28
N GLY A 281 4.19 3.18 4.95
CA GLY A 281 3.43 2.16 5.70
C GLY A 281 2.57 2.74 6.83
N ASN A 282 3.08 3.70 7.60
CA ASN A 282 2.26 4.38 8.63
C ASN A 282 1.15 5.21 7.99
N ILE A 283 1.45 5.85 6.85
CA ILE A 283 0.50 6.71 6.14
C ILE A 283 -0.66 5.88 5.60
N ILE A 284 -0.39 4.80 4.83
CA ILE A 284 -1.44 3.96 4.25
C ILE A 284 -2.23 3.21 5.31
N GLY A 285 -1.59 2.73 6.38
CA GLY A 285 -2.24 1.91 7.40
C GLY A 285 -3.22 2.67 8.28
N CYS A 286 -3.05 4.00 8.38
CA CYS A 286 -3.82 4.85 9.27
C CYS A 286 -4.41 6.06 8.52
N VAL A 287 -3.67 7.17 8.46
CA VAL A 287 -4.21 8.50 8.11
C VAL A 287 -4.76 8.60 6.67
N LEU A 288 -4.15 7.92 5.70
CA LEU A 288 -4.60 7.94 4.31
C LEU A 288 -5.86 7.07 4.11
N SER A 289 -5.92 5.91 4.78
CA SER A 289 -7.12 5.07 4.77
C SER A 289 -8.33 5.79 5.37
N ALA A 290 -8.13 6.43 6.53
CA ALA A 290 -9.17 7.20 7.20
C ALA A 290 -9.60 8.43 6.37
N ASP A 291 -8.66 9.11 5.70
CA ASP A 291 -8.97 10.26 4.85
C ASP A 291 -9.89 9.91 3.68
N VAL A 292 -9.66 8.77 3.02
CA VAL A 292 -10.52 8.31 1.92
C VAL A 292 -11.94 8.08 2.42
N PHE A 293 -12.10 7.40 3.55
CA PHE A 293 -13.42 7.16 4.15
C PHE A 293 -14.08 8.47 4.61
N ALA A 294 -13.34 9.38 5.25
CA ALA A 294 -13.86 10.68 5.67
C ALA A 294 -14.37 11.51 4.48
N ARG A 295 -13.62 11.56 3.38
CA ARG A 295 -14.05 12.25 2.14
C ARG A 295 -15.31 11.62 1.57
N TYR A 296 -15.39 10.29 1.55
CA TYR A 296 -16.59 9.58 1.14
C TYR A 296 -17.80 9.93 2.01
N CYS A 297 -17.67 9.89 3.34
CA CYS A 297 -18.75 10.24 4.26
C CYS A 297 -19.26 11.67 4.03
N ARG A 298 -18.36 12.63 3.80
CA ARG A 298 -18.72 14.01 3.44
C ARG A 298 -19.47 14.09 2.10
N MET A 299 -19.03 13.35 1.07
CA MET A 299 -19.74 13.26 -0.21
C MET A 299 -21.14 12.64 -0.06
N ARG A 300 -21.36 11.80 0.95
CA ARG A 300 -22.68 11.25 1.32
C ARG A 300 -23.53 12.20 2.19
N ASN A 301 -23.09 13.44 2.41
CA ASN A 301 -23.75 14.44 3.27
C ASN A 301 -23.96 13.98 4.73
N TRP A 302 -23.12 13.06 5.23
CA TRP A 302 -23.12 12.65 6.64
C TRP A 302 -22.36 13.67 7.50
N ASN A 303 -22.81 13.87 8.74
CA ASN A 303 -22.10 14.73 9.69
C ASN A 303 -20.81 14.00 10.07
N THR A 304 -19.69 14.42 9.51
CA THR A 304 -18.43 13.69 9.60
C THR A 304 -17.42 14.51 10.38
N LEU A 305 -16.86 13.94 11.45
CA LEU A 305 -15.75 14.53 12.18
C LEU A 305 -14.55 13.59 12.12
N TYR A 306 -13.47 14.00 11.46
CA TYR A 306 -12.23 13.26 11.32
C TYR A 306 -11.11 13.88 12.17
N ILE A 307 -10.73 13.17 13.23
CA ILE A 307 -9.75 13.61 14.23
C ILE A 307 -8.50 12.72 14.20
N CYS A 308 -7.34 13.33 14.36
CA CYS A 308 -6.09 12.65 14.70
C CYS A 308 -5.19 13.63 15.46
N GLY A 309 -3.96 13.22 15.76
CA GLY A 309 -2.97 14.04 16.44
C GLY A 309 -1.70 13.23 16.70
N THR A 310 -0.74 13.83 17.38
CA THR A 310 0.49 13.14 17.77
C THR A 310 0.39 12.55 19.17
N ASP A 311 0.85 11.30 19.31
CA ASP A 311 1.11 10.68 20.60
C ASP A 311 2.52 11.05 21.07
N GLU A 312 2.61 11.77 22.19
CA GLU A 312 3.79 12.52 22.58
C GLU A 312 4.46 12.05 23.88
N TYR A 313 3.77 11.23 24.67
CA TYR A 313 4.27 10.81 25.99
C TYR A 313 5.14 9.55 25.93
N GLY A 314 5.77 9.23 27.07
CA GLY A 314 6.47 7.96 27.26
C GLY A 314 7.99 8.01 27.07
N THR A 315 8.62 6.89 27.40
CA THR A 315 10.08 6.78 27.55
C THR A 315 10.85 7.07 26.26
N ALA A 316 10.29 6.72 25.10
CA ALA A 316 11.00 6.92 23.83
C ALA A 316 11.10 8.41 23.45
N THR A 317 10.16 9.26 23.90
CA THR A 317 10.26 10.72 23.76
C THR A 317 11.38 11.25 24.64
N GLU A 318 11.43 10.89 25.92
CA GLU A 318 12.53 11.29 26.82
C GLU A 318 13.89 10.85 26.27
N THR A 319 13.97 9.63 25.74
CA THR A 319 15.20 9.08 25.12
C THR A 319 15.64 9.91 23.94
N LYS A 320 14.72 10.18 23.01
CA LYS A 320 15.01 10.93 21.80
C LYS A 320 15.35 12.40 22.10
N ALA A 321 14.68 12.99 23.10
CA ALA A 321 14.98 14.33 23.60
C ALA A 321 16.42 14.41 24.12
N MET A 322 16.84 13.44 24.94
CA MET A 322 18.24 13.36 25.43
C MET A 322 19.24 13.18 24.28
N GLU A 323 18.96 12.31 23.30
CA GLU A 323 19.83 12.09 22.14
C GLU A 323 20.02 13.35 21.28
N GLU A 324 18.98 14.19 21.16
CA GLU A 324 19.01 15.44 20.39
C GLU A 324 19.40 16.67 21.22
N GLY A 325 19.65 16.51 22.53
CA GLY A 325 19.97 17.63 23.42
C GLY A 325 18.80 18.61 23.61
N LEU A 326 17.55 18.12 23.57
CA LEU A 326 16.31 18.89 23.69
C LEU A 326 15.52 18.46 24.94
N THR A 327 14.56 19.29 25.36
CA THR A 327 13.53 18.85 26.31
C THR A 327 12.47 17.99 25.61
N PRO A 328 11.72 17.14 26.34
CA PRO A 328 10.60 16.39 25.77
C PRO A 328 9.58 17.26 25.05
N GLN A 329 9.21 18.43 25.60
CA GLN A 329 8.30 19.37 24.94
C GLN A 329 8.89 19.88 23.61
N GLN A 330 10.15 20.31 23.59
CA GLN A 330 10.80 20.84 22.39
C GLN A 330 10.88 19.81 21.26
N ILE A 331 11.16 18.55 21.58
CA ILE A 331 11.19 17.51 20.55
C ILE A 331 9.79 17.19 20.04
N CYS A 332 8.78 17.15 20.91
CA CYS A 332 7.39 16.98 20.49
C CYS A 332 6.93 18.11 19.58
N ASP A 333 7.22 19.37 19.93
CA ASP A 333 6.88 20.55 19.12
C ASP A 333 7.50 20.47 17.72
N LYS A 334 8.80 20.15 17.68
CA LYS A 334 9.56 19.98 16.43
C LYS A 334 8.91 18.92 15.53
N TYR A 335 8.61 17.74 16.09
CA TYR A 335 8.13 16.64 15.29
C TYR A 335 6.63 16.70 14.99
N ASN A 336 5.80 17.26 15.86
CA ASN A 336 4.39 17.54 15.55
C ASN A 336 4.27 18.44 14.30
N ALA A 337 5.13 19.45 14.17
CA ALA A 337 5.20 20.29 12.98
C ALA A 337 5.60 19.48 11.74
N ILE A 338 6.57 18.56 11.85
CA ILE A 338 6.98 17.67 10.74
C ILE A 338 5.82 16.76 10.32
N HIS A 339 5.12 16.12 11.26
CA HIS A 339 3.95 15.30 10.96
C HIS A 339 2.86 16.10 10.25
N SER A 340 2.54 17.28 10.78
CA SER A 340 1.53 18.18 10.20
C SER A 340 1.87 18.55 8.76
N GLN A 341 3.12 18.91 8.48
CA GLN A 341 3.58 19.23 7.12
C GLN A 341 3.48 18.04 6.16
N ILE A 342 3.86 16.84 6.62
CA ILE A 342 3.75 15.61 5.82
C ILE A 342 2.28 15.34 5.47
N TYR A 343 1.39 15.37 6.46
CA TYR A 343 -0.03 15.07 6.25
C TYR A 343 -0.73 16.14 5.41
N GLN A 344 -0.35 17.40 5.55
CA GLN A 344 -0.80 18.48 4.68
C GLN A 344 -0.37 18.25 3.23
N TRP A 345 0.89 17.85 3.00
CA TRP A 345 1.39 17.55 1.65
C TRP A 345 0.70 16.33 1.02
N PHE A 346 0.38 15.30 1.82
CA PHE A 346 -0.45 14.16 1.39
C PHE A 346 -1.94 14.48 1.28
N HIS A 347 -2.35 15.75 1.45
CA HIS A 347 -3.75 16.21 1.40
C HIS A 347 -4.67 15.45 2.37
N ILE A 348 -4.18 15.11 3.56
CA ILE A 348 -5.02 14.51 4.60
C ILE A 348 -5.94 15.59 5.19
N SER A 349 -7.25 15.35 5.09
CA SER A 349 -8.29 16.33 5.43
C SER A 349 -8.84 16.12 6.84
N PHE A 350 -7.98 16.22 7.85
CA PHE A 350 -8.43 16.27 9.24
C PHE A 350 -9.35 17.49 9.44
N ASP A 351 -10.43 17.30 10.20
CA ASP A 351 -11.21 18.43 10.72
C ASP A 351 -10.46 19.12 11.86
N PHE A 352 -9.67 18.35 12.62
CA PHE A 352 -8.71 18.86 13.59
C PHE A 352 -7.57 17.87 13.83
N PHE A 353 -6.33 18.37 13.86
CA PHE A 353 -5.12 17.59 14.15
C PHE A 353 -4.47 18.11 15.44
N GLY A 354 -4.65 17.39 16.54
CA GLY A 354 -4.22 17.83 17.88
C GLY A 354 -2.99 17.12 18.42
N ARG A 355 -2.87 17.11 19.76
CA ARG A 355 -1.71 16.62 20.51
C ARG A 355 -2.18 15.98 21.82
N THR A 356 -1.45 15.01 22.36
CA THR A 356 -1.78 14.43 23.67
C THR A 356 -1.20 15.23 24.86
N THR A 357 -0.34 16.21 24.63
CA THR A 357 0.32 17.01 25.69
C THR A 357 -0.49 18.25 26.10
N THR A 358 -1.78 18.08 26.40
CA THR A 358 -2.69 19.19 26.73
C THR A 358 -3.32 19.08 28.11
N GLU A 359 -3.86 20.20 28.61
CA GLU A 359 -4.62 20.21 29.87
C GLU A 359 -5.92 19.40 29.76
N HIS A 360 -6.54 19.36 28.58
CA HIS A 360 -7.71 18.51 28.32
C HIS A 360 -7.36 17.03 28.44
N GLN A 361 -6.20 16.59 27.93
CA GLN A 361 -5.71 15.22 28.15
C GLN A 361 -5.62 14.90 29.64
N THR A 362 -4.95 15.77 30.40
CA THR A 362 -4.73 15.53 31.84
C THR A 362 -6.06 15.41 32.58
N ARG A 363 -6.98 16.36 32.37
CA ARG A 363 -8.28 16.36 33.04
C ARG A 363 -9.13 15.13 32.69
N ILE A 364 -9.23 14.77 31.41
CA ILE A 364 -10.10 13.67 30.96
C ILE A 364 -9.50 12.31 31.37
N ALA A 365 -8.19 12.12 31.24
CA ALA A 365 -7.54 10.90 31.68
C ALA A 365 -7.67 10.68 33.20
N GLN A 366 -7.53 11.75 33.99
CA GLN A 366 -7.75 11.71 35.43
C GLN A 366 -9.21 11.45 35.80
N ASP A 367 -10.19 12.00 35.07
CA ASP A 367 -11.62 11.72 35.29
C ASP A 367 -11.94 10.23 35.07
N ILE A 368 -11.52 9.67 33.93
CA ILE A 368 -11.71 8.24 33.62
C ILE A 368 -11.03 7.37 34.68
N PHE A 369 -9.79 7.70 35.06
CA PHE A 369 -9.06 7.02 36.12
C PHE A 369 -9.81 7.05 37.47
N ASN A 370 -10.28 8.23 37.90
CA ASN A 370 -10.99 8.38 39.16
C ASN A 370 -12.29 7.58 39.19
N ARG A 371 -13.01 7.50 38.06
CA ARG A 371 -14.23 6.68 37.94
C ARG A 371 -13.94 5.19 38.05
N LEU A 372 -12.86 4.71 37.43
CA LEU A 372 -12.39 3.33 37.54
C LEU A 372 -11.95 3.00 38.98
N LEU A 373 -11.24 3.93 39.64
CA LEU A 373 -10.81 3.80 41.02
C LEU A 373 -12.00 3.69 41.99
N GLN A 374 -12.99 4.58 41.85
CA GLN A 374 -14.20 4.60 42.67
C GLN A 374 -15.06 3.33 42.52
N ARG A 375 -14.90 2.61 41.41
CA ARG A 375 -15.64 1.38 41.08
C ARG A 375 -14.84 0.10 41.28
N ASP A 376 -13.68 0.18 41.95
CA ASP A 376 -12.84 -0.98 42.28
C ASP A 376 -12.35 -1.78 41.04
N PHE A 377 -12.13 -1.08 39.91
CA PHE A 377 -11.53 -1.66 38.70
C PHE A 377 -10.01 -1.48 38.64
N LEU A 378 -9.39 -0.96 39.70
CA LEU A 378 -7.96 -0.76 39.79
C LEU A 378 -7.38 -1.56 40.95
N VAL A 379 -6.27 -2.25 40.70
CA VAL A 379 -5.52 -2.98 41.73
C VAL A 379 -4.11 -2.42 41.87
N ASN A 380 -3.60 -2.47 43.10
CA ASN A 380 -2.23 -2.08 43.42
C ASN A 380 -1.35 -3.32 43.48
N ASP A 381 -0.17 -3.25 42.85
CA ASP A 381 0.86 -4.27 43.00
C ASP A 381 2.26 -3.60 43.01
N THR A 382 3.26 -4.33 43.49
CA THR A 382 4.65 -3.87 43.50
C THR A 382 5.46 -4.59 42.44
N VAL A 383 6.20 -3.83 41.63
CA VAL A 383 7.10 -4.39 40.61
C VAL A 383 8.54 -4.13 41.03
N GLU A 384 9.37 -5.16 41.00
CA GLU A 384 10.82 -5.01 41.17
C GLU A 384 11.44 -4.50 39.88
N GLN A 385 12.16 -3.38 39.98
CA GLN A 385 12.81 -2.74 38.84
C GLN A 385 14.22 -2.30 39.20
N LEU A 386 15.08 -2.24 38.19
CA LEU A 386 16.43 -1.69 38.35
C LEU A 386 16.37 -0.16 38.39
N ARG A 387 16.90 0.45 39.45
CA ARG A 387 17.07 1.90 39.59
C ARG A 387 18.53 2.27 39.56
N CYS A 388 18.88 3.21 38.68
CA CYS A 388 20.19 3.84 38.71
C CYS A 388 20.17 4.99 39.72
N ASN A 389 21.00 4.92 40.76
CA ASN A 389 21.07 5.99 41.77
C ASN A 389 21.69 7.26 41.19
N ARG A 390 22.72 7.15 40.33
CA ARG A 390 23.36 8.31 39.70
C ARG A 390 22.49 9.03 38.68
N CYS A 391 21.68 8.31 37.90
CA CYS A 391 20.71 8.92 36.98
C CYS A 391 19.37 9.25 37.68
N GLU A 392 19.24 8.92 38.96
CA GLU A 392 18.04 9.10 39.79
C GLU A 392 16.73 8.57 39.18
N ARG A 393 16.80 7.52 38.34
CA ARG A 393 15.64 6.96 37.63
C ARG A 393 15.61 5.44 37.60
N PHE A 394 14.41 4.89 37.44
CA PHE A 394 14.24 3.51 37.04
C PHE A 394 14.68 3.31 35.58
N LEU A 395 15.30 2.18 35.30
CA LEU A 395 15.85 1.85 33.99
C LEU A 395 14.86 0.94 33.26
N ALA A 396 14.42 1.36 32.07
CA ALA A 396 13.82 0.44 31.13
C ALA A 396 14.84 -0.59 30.65
N ASP A 397 14.40 -1.78 30.25
CA ASP A 397 15.27 -2.90 29.82
C ASP A 397 16.34 -2.49 28.79
N ARG A 398 15.98 -1.60 27.87
CA ARG A 398 16.88 -1.05 26.84
C ARG A 398 18.09 -0.26 27.39
N PHE A 399 17.97 0.23 28.62
CA PHE A 399 19.01 1.00 29.34
C PHE A 399 19.80 0.16 30.33
N VAL A 400 19.57 -1.15 30.35
CA VAL A 400 20.29 -2.10 31.18
C VAL A 400 21.10 -3.04 30.28
N GLU A 401 22.39 -3.14 30.55
CA GLU A 401 23.26 -4.20 30.05
C GLU A 401 23.77 -5.03 31.22
N GLY A 402 24.17 -6.27 30.98
CA GLY A 402 24.82 -7.08 31.99
C GLY A 402 25.13 -8.47 31.50
N SER A 403 25.70 -9.28 32.38
CA SER A 403 26.04 -10.67 32.09
C SER A 403 24.80 -11.56 32.10
N CYS A 404 24.57 -12.29 30.99
CA CYS A 404 23.46 -13.22 30.84
C CYS A 404 23.51 -14.32 31.92
N PRO A 405 22.42 -14.54 32.68
CA PRO A 405 22.42 -15.56 33.73
C PRO A 405 22.49 -17.00 33.18
N PHE A 406 22.16 -17.21 31.90
CA PHE A 406 22.08 -18.53 31.26
C PHE A 406 23.34 -18.94 30.50
N CYS A 407 24.03 -18.01 29.83
CA CYS A 407 25.20 -18.32 29.00
C CYS A 407 26.44 -17.47 29.30
N ASN A 408 26.37 -16.61 30.33
CA ASN A 408 27.42 -15.68 30.75
C ASN A 408 27.93 -14.74 29.65
N TYR A 409 27.12 -14.43 28.63
CA TYR A 409 27.41 -13.36 27.68
C TYR A 409 27.41 -12.01 28.41
N GLU A 410 28.53 -11.28 28.40
CA GLU A 410 28.75 -10.10 29.25
C GLU A 410 27.91 -8.87 28.87
N GLU A 411 27.40 -8.81 27.64
CA GLU A 411 26.67 -7.66 27.07
C GLU A 411 25.20 -7.99 26.76
N ALA A 412 24.55 -8.83 27.57
CA ALA A 412 23.13 -9.11 27.42
C ALA A 412 22.28 -7.88 27.78
N ARG A 413 21.18 -7.68 27.05
CA ARG A 413 20.22 -6.59 27.29
C ARG A 413 19.20 -7.00 28.34
N GLY A 414 18.53 -6.03 28.95
CA GLY A 414 17.54 -6.27 30.01
C GLY A 414 16.34 -7.14 29.59
N ASP A 415 16.05 -7.23 28.29
CA ASP A 415 14.90 -7.94 27.71
C ASP A 415 15.29 -9.28 27.06
N GLN A 416 16.51 -9.35 26.53
CA GLN A 416 16.98 -10.50 25.73
C GLN A 416 18.51 -10.59 25.71
N CYS A 417 19.02 -11.82 25.77
CA CYS A 417 20.42 -12.10 25.45
C CYS A 417 20.58 -12.38 23.95
N ASP A 418 21.31 -11.53 23.24
CA ASP A 418 21.53 -11.66 21.78
C ASP A 418 22.39 -12.88 21.40
N LYS A 419 23.18 -13.43 22.34
CA LYS A 419 24.03 -14.62 22.09
C LYS A 419 23.27 -15.93 22.14
N CYS A 420 22.43 -16.14 23.15
CA CYS A 420 21.66 -17.39 23.31
C CYS A 420 20.18 -17.26 22.94
N GLY A 421 19.73 -16.06 22.57
CA GLY A 421 18.36 -15.76 22.17
C GLY A 421 17.32 -15.74 23.29
N LYS A 422 17.71 -16.04 24.53
CA LYS A 422 16.78 -16.19 25.66
C LYS A 422 16.24 -14.84 26.12
N LEU A 423 14.91 -14.76 26.27
CA LEU A 423 14.22 -13.64 26.90
C LEU A 423 14.45 -13.72 28.42
N ILE A 424 14.79 -12.58 29.01
CA ILE A 424 15.15 -12.45 30.43
C ILE A 424 14.49 -11.21 31.01
N ASN A 425 14.29 -11.18 32.32
CA ASN A 425 13.93 -9.95 33.01
C ASN A 425 15.20 -9.20 33.41
N ALA A 426 15.19 -7.87 33.33
CA ALA A 426 16.40 -7.07 33.59
C ALA A 426 16.97 -7.29 35.01
N VAL A 427 16.11 -7.58 35.99
CA VAL A 427 16.50 -7.91 37.38
C VAL A 427 17.28 -9.23 37.50
N GLU A 428 17.22 -10.11 36.50
CA GLU A 428 17.94 -11.39 36.48
C GLU A 428 19.36 -11.26 35.92
N LEU A 429 19.72 -10.11 35.33
CA LEU A 429 21.07 -9.87 34.83
C LEU A 429 22.09 -9.90 35.95
N LYS A 430 23.21 -10.61 35.72
CA LYS A 430 24.37 -10.56 36.61
C LYS A 430 25.17 -9.31 36.27
N ASN A 431 25.70 -8.62 37.29
CA ASN A 431 26.46 -7.38 37.11
C ASN A 431 25.73 -6.37 36.19
N PRO A 432 24.47 -6.01 36.50
CA PRO A 432 23.74 -5.08 35.66
C PRO A 432 24.47 -3.73 35.64
N GLN A 433 24.40 -3.03 34.51
CA GLN A 433 25.04 -1.76 34.30
C GLN A 433 24.08 -0.82 33.56
N CYS A 434 24.02 0.42 34.01
CA CYS A 434 23.26 1.47 33.35
C CYS A 434 23.96 1.88 32.05
N LYS A 435 23.31 1.73 30.88
CA LYS A 435 23.88 2.17 29.59
C LYS A 435 24.25 3.65 29.57
N ILE A 436 23.54 4.49 30.32
CA ILE A 436 23.69 5.94 30.29
C ILE A 436 24.94 6.42 31.02
N CYS A 437 25.12 5.99 32.27
CA CYS A 437 26.20 6.50 33.13
C CYS A 437 27.22 5.44 33.56
N LYS A 438 27.05 4.20 33.10
CA LYS A 438 27.89 3.04 33.39
C LYS A 438 27.98 2.63 34.87
N ASP A 439 27.10 3.19 35.71
CA ASP A 439 26.96 2.82 37.12
C ASP A 439 26.11 1.55 37.31
N THR A 440 26.29 0.84 38.42
CA THR A 440 25.56 -0.39 38.76
C THR A 440 24.18 -0.04 39.35
N PRO A 441 23.07 -0.37 38.68
CA PRO A 441 21.74 -0.14 39.22
C PRO A 441 21.43 -1.12 40.35
N VAL A 442 20.51 -0.72 41.24
CA VAL A 442 20.02 -1.52 42.36
C VAL A 442 18.57 -1.92 42.13
N ILE A 443 18.18 -3.12 42.55
CA ILE A 443 16.77 -3.53 42.52
C ILE A 443 16.03 -2.72 43.58
N LYS A 444 14.93 -2.06 43.18
CA LYS A 444 13.98 -1.41 44.08
C LYS A 444 12.56 -1.82 43.72
N SER A 445 11.76 -2.09 44.74
CA SER A 445 10.33 -2.30 44.58
C SER A 445 9.63 -0.95 44.35
N SER A 446 8.78 -0.91 43.33
CA SER A 446 8.03 0.27 42.91
C SER A 446 6.54 -0.05 42.90
N LYS A 447 5.71 0.74 43.59
CA LYS A 447 4.25 0.54 43.61
C LYS A 447 3.64 0.98 42.28
N HIS A 448 2.72 0.19 41.73
CA HIS A 448 2.07 0.42 40.46
C HIS A 448 0.57 0.12 40.54
N LEU A 449 -0.21 0.90 39.77
CA LEU A 449 -1.62 0.62 39.53
C LEU A 449 -1.81 -0.19 38.26
N PHE A 450 -2.79 -1.08 38.31
CA PHE A 450 -3.19 -1.93 37.21
C PHE A 450 -4.70 -1.81 37.01
N ILE A 451 -5.14 -1.75 35.76
CA ILE A 451 -6.56 -1.95 35.44
C ILE A 451 -6.87 -3.43 35.51
N ASP A 452 -7.91 -3.78 36.27
CA ASP A 452 -8.39 -5.15 36.48
C ASP A 452 -9.29 -5.57 35.32
N LEU A 453 -8.68 -5.83 34.16
CA LEU A 453 -9.36 -6.32 32.97
C LEU A 453 -10.17 -7.61 33.21
N PRO A 454 -9.73 -8.59 34.03
CA PRO A 454 -10.57 -9.74 34.39
C PRO A 454 -11.98 -9.35 34.86
N LYS A 455 -12.12 -8.36 35.75
CA LYS A 455 -13.43 -7.89 36.24
C LYS A 455 -14.31 -7.27 35.15
N LEU A 456 -13.71 -6.78 34.06
CA LEU A 456 -14.39 -6.10 32.96
C LEU A 456 -14.63 -7.00 31.74
N GLN A 457 -14.13 -8.24 31.76
CA GLN A 457 -14.11 -9.11 30.59
C GLN A 457 -15.52 -9.45 30.08
N GLU A 458 -16.46 -9.81 30.97
CA GLU A 458 -17.84 -10.16 30.57
C GLU A 458 -18.53 -8.99 29.85
N ARG A 459 -18.43 -7.78 30.41
CA ARG A 459 -18.99 -6.56 29.80
C ARG A 459 -18.32 -6.21 28.46
N LEU A 460 -17.01 -6.48 28.34
CA LEU A 460 -16.29 -6.31 27.10
C LEU A 460 -16.78 -7.30 26.04
N GLU A 461 -16.97 -8.56 26.39
CA GLU A 461 -17.46 -9.62 25.49
C GLU A 461 -18.85 -9.27 24.95
N GLU A 462 -19.78 -8.88 25.82
CA GLU A 462 -21.13 -8.43 25.44
C GLU A 462 -21.10 -7.26 24.45
N TRP A 463 -20.28 -6.25 24.74
CA TRP A 463 -20.11 -5.10 23.85
C TRP A 463 -19.47 -5.51 22.52
N PHE A 464 -18.42 -6.34 22.56
CA PHE A 464 -17.66 -6.75 21.39
C PHE A 464 -18.53 -7.53 20.42
N ASP A 465 -19.33 -8.49 20.91
CA ASP A 465 -20.24 -9.27 20.07
C ASP A 465 -21.31 -8.39 19.42
N LYS A 466 -21.87 -7.42 20.17
CA LYS A 466 -22.82 -6.44 19.61
C LYS A 466 -22.17 -5.53 18.56
N SER A 467 -20.96 -5.03 18.82
CA SER A 467 -20.22 -4.15 17.91
C SER A 467 -19.85 -4.88 16.61
N VAL A 468 -19.36 -6.11 16.70
CA VAL A 468 -19.02 -6.93 15.53
C VAL A 468 -20.26 -7.36 14.73
N ALA A 469 -21.40 -7.57 15.38
CA ALA A 469 -22.64 -7.93 14.69
C ALA A 469 -23.24 -6.76 13.88
N THR A 470 -22.97 -5.52 14.30
CA THR A 470 -23.61 -4.32 13.72
C THR A 470 -22.66 -3.42 12.93
N GLY A 471 -21.35 -3.55 13.11
CA GLY A 471 -20.33 -2.75 12.44
C GLY A 471 -19.36 -3.55 11.58
N ASP A 472 -18.59 -2.83 10.76
CA ASP A 472 -17.72 -3.40 9.72
C ASP A 472 -16.29 -3.60 10.24
N TRP A 473 -16.12 -4.52 11.21
CA TRP A 473 -14.79 -4.87 11.71
C TRP A 473 -13.99 -5.69 10.69
N THR A 474 -12.73 -5.34 10.49
CA THR A 474 -11.84 -6.15 9.64
C THR A 474 -11.59 -7.52 10.27
N THR A 475 -11.42 -8.54 9.43
CA THR A 475 -11.27 -9.94 9.86
C THR A 475 -10.11 -10.11 10.85
N ASN A 476 -8.96 -9.50 10.57
CA ASN A 476 -7.78 -9.53 11.44
C ASN A 476 -8.08 -8.92 12.83
N ALA A 477 -8.76 -7.76 12.90
CA ALA A 477 -9.13 -7.12 14.16
C ALA A 477 -10.03 -8.02 15.01
N ARG A 478 -11.01 -8.68 14.39
CA ARG A 478 -11.91 -9.63 15.06
C ARG A 478 -11.15 -10.82 15.62
N LEU A 479 -10.24 -11.40 14.83
CA LEU A 479 -9.45 -12.57 15.24
C LEU A 479 -8.49 -12.26 16.38
N ILE A 480 -7.78 -11.13 16.30
CA ILE A 480 -6.86 -10.68 17.36
C ILE A 480 -7.63 -10.46 18.66
N THR A 481 -8.76 -9.75 18.60
CA THR A 481 -9.57 -9.45 19.78
C THR A 481 -10.12 -10.73 20.42
N ARG A 482 -10.68 -11.65 19.62
CA ARG A 482 -11.16 -12.95 20.11
C ARG A 482 -10.06 -13.78 20.75
N SER A 483 -8.84 -13.74 20.21
CA SER A 483 -7.71 -14.44 20.83
C SER A 483 -7.41 -13.88 22.22
N TRP A 484 -7.36 -12.56 22.38
CA TRP A 484 -7.12 -11.93 23.68
C TRP A 484 -8.18 -12.27 24.72
N ILE A 485 -9.45 -12.25 24.32
CA ILE A 485 -10.58 -12.64 25.18
C ILE A 485 -10.48 -14.12 25.57
N ARG A 486 -10.31 -15.01 24.59
CA ARG A 486 -10.22 -16.46 24.80
C ARG A 486 -9.07 -16.84 25.75
N ASP A 487 -7.93 -16.18 25.62
CA ASP A 487 -6.74 -16.47 26.43
C ASP A 487 -6.89 -15.99 27.90
N GLY A 488 -7.97 -15.28 28.21
CA GLY A 488 -8.26 -14.70 29.52
C GLY A 488 -7.53 -13.37 29.73
N LEU A 489 -8.29 -12.30 29.96
CA LEU A 489 -7.72 -10.99 30.22
C LEU A 489 -6.98 -11.00 31.56
N LYS A 490 -5.85 -10.30 31.62
CA LYS A 490 -5.02 -10.18 32.82
C LYS A 490 -4.92 -8.71 33.23
N PRO A 491 -4.71 -8.41 34.52
CA PRO A 491 -4.46 -7.04 34.94
C PRO A 491 -3.32 -6.41 34.14
N ARG A 492 -3.47 -5.14 33.75
CA ARG A 492 -2.47 -4.40 32.97
C ARG A 492 -2.02 -3.16 33.70
N CYS A 493 -0.71 -3.00 33.84
CA CYS A 493 -0.12 -1.86 34.55
C CYS A 493 -0.38 -0.56 33.77
N ILE A 494 -1.02 0.42 34.43
CA ILE A 494 -1.40 1.72 33.85
C ILE A 494 -0.53 2.88 34.37
N THR A 495 0.54 2.61 35.11
CA THR A 495 1.44 3.64 35.66
C THR A 495 2.89 3.38 35.29
N ARG A 496 3.71 4.43 35.18
CA ARG A 496 5.15 4.34 34.93
C ARG A 496 5.94 5.35 35.75
N ASP A 497 7.15 4.96 36.10
CA ASP A 497 8.15 5.82 36.73
C ASP A 497 8.86 6.70 35.69
N LEU A 498 8.11 7.63 35.09
CA LEU A 498 8.61 8.61 34.12
C LEU A 498 8.25 10.02 34.59
N LYS A 499 8.95 11.02 34.04
CA LYS A 499 8.61 12.43 34.26
C LYS A 499 7.72 12.97 33.14
N TRP A 500 7.88 12.46 31.92
CA TRP A 500 7.11 12.87 30.74
C TRP A 500 5.87 12.00 30.49
N GLY A 501 4.74 12.42 31.05
CA GLY A 501 3.45 11.75 30.94
C GLY A 501 2.35 12.48 31.72
N THR A 502 1.11 12.04 31.55
CA THR A 502 -0.02 12.55 32.33
C THR A 502 0.14 12.17 33.81
N PRO A 503 0.10 13.11 34.77
CA PRO A 503 0.32 12.81 36.19
C PRO A 503 -0.83 12.00 36.79
N VAL A 504 -0.50 11.06 37.67
CA VAL A 504 -1.49 10.26 38.42
C VAL A 504 -2.01 11.08 39.61
N PRO A 505 -3.33 11.25 39.79
CA PRO A 505 -3.90 12.14 40.80
C PRO A 505 -3.99 11.48 42.19
N LEU A 506 -2.90 10.86 42.64
CA LEU A 506 -2.78 10.23 43.96
C LEU A 506 -1.47 10.66 44.63
N GLU A 507 -1.53 11.03 45.90
CA GLU A 507 -0.37 11.55 46.66
C GLU A 507 0.82 10.56 46.65
N GLU A 508 0.55 9.27 46.80
CA GLU A 508 1.57 8.22 46.76
C GLU A 508 2.17 7.97 45.35
N PHE A 509 1.58 8.55 44.29
CA PHE A 509 2.01 8.45 42.89
C PHE A 509 2.52 9.79 42.32
N LYS A 510 2.83 10.80 43.14
CA LYS A 510 3.26 12.13 42.68
C LYS A 510 4.46 12.17 41.72
N ASP A 511 5.32 11.16 41.78
CA ASP A 511 6.50 11.01 40.92
C ASP A 511 6.29 10.03 39.75
N LYS A 512 5.03 9.65 39.48
CA LYS A 512 4.63 8.70 38.45
C LYS A 512 3.61 9.32 37.50
N VAL A 513 3.61 8.79 36.29
CA VAL A 513 2.67 9.18 35.23
C VAL A 513 1.86 7.98 34.77
N PHE A 514 0.75 8.23 34.09
CA PHE A 514 0.03 7.18 33.40
C PHE A 514 0.90 6.57 32.30
N TYR A 515 0.75 5.27 32.12
CA TYR A 515 1.38 4.57 31.03
C TYR A 515 0.69 4.94 29.72
N VAL A 516 1.47 5.29 28.70
CA VAL A 516 0.96 5.74 27.39
C VAL A 516 -0.08 4.80 26.78
N TRP A 517 0.00 3.48 27.02
CA TRP A 517 -0.98 2.53 26.48
C TRP A 517 -2.35 2.59 27.17
N PHE A 518 -2.45 3.25 28.33
CA PHE A 518 -3.72 3.57 28.99
C PHE A 518 -4.30 4.89 28.46
N ASP A 519 -3.51 5.96 28.39
CA ASP A 519 -4.03 7.31 28.12
C ASP A 519 -3.87 7.79 26.66
N ALA A 520 -3.06 7.15 25.81
CA ALA A 520 -2.98 7.53 24.39
C ALA A 520 -4.32 7.42 23.65
N PRO A 521 -5.14 6.35 23.83
CA PRO A 521 -6.48 6.32 23.25
C PRO A 521 -7.43 7.39 23.82
N ILE A 522 -7.23 7.83 25.06
CA ILE A 522 -7.96 8.98 25.65
C ILE A 522 -7.61 10.27 24.88
N GLY A 523 -6.45 10.29 24.23
CA GLY A 523 -6.03 11.32 23.27
C GLY A 523 -7.09 11.66 22.22
N TYR A 524 -7.85 10.70 21.71
CA TYR A 524 -8.92 11.02 20.74
C TYR A 524 -10.01 11.92 21.33
N ILE A 525 -10.35 11.68 22.60
CA ILE A 525 -11.37 12.43 23.34
C ILE A 525 -10.83 13.82 23.65
N SER A 526 -9.61 13.92 24.18
CA SER A 526 -9.00 15.19 24.54
C SER A 526 -8.71 16.09 23.34
N ILE A 527 -8.26 15.53 22.22
CA ILE A 527 -8.11 16.26 20.97
C ILE A 527 -9.47 16.80 20.47
N THR A 528 -10.55 16.04 20.65
CA THR A 528 -11.90 16.52 20.32
C THR A 528 -12.34 17.63 21.27
N ALA A 529 -11.93 17.57 22.54
CA ALA A 529 -12.18 18.63 23.52
C ALA A 529 -11.40 19.91 23.22
N ASP A 530 -10.17 19.80 22.72
CA ASP A 530 -9.38 20.93 22.23
C ASP A 530 -10.02 21.57 20.97
N TYR A 531 -10.76 20.79 20.19
CA TYR A 531 -11.51 21.26 19.01
C TYR A 531 -12.84 21.94 19.38
N THR A 532 -13.57 21.44 20.38
CA THR A 532 -14.88 21.98 20.77
C THR A 532 -15.22 21.69 22.23
N GLU A 533 -15.80 22.67 22.92
CA GLU A 533 -16.31 22.50 24.28
C GLU A 533 -17.44 21.46 24.37
N HIS A 534 -18.12 21.18 23.25
CA HIS A 534 -19.23 20.21 23.16
C HIS A 534 -18.79 18.79 22.77
N TRP A 535 -17.53 18.42 23.03
CA TRP A 535 -16.95 17.12 22.64
C TRP A 535 -17.73 15.91 23.16
N GLU A 536 -18.41 16.03 24.30
CA GLU A 536 -19.24 14.97 24.88
C GLU A 536 -20.40 14.58 23.94
N LYS A 537 -20.88 15.48 23.08
CA LYS A 537 -21.90 15.14 22.07
C LYS A 537 -21.41 14.08 21.08
N TRP A 538 -20.10 13.98 20.86
CA TRP A 538 -19.46 12.97 20.03
C TRP A 538 -19.06 11.73 20.83
N TRP A 539 -18.47 11.92 22.00
CA TRP A 539 -17.84 10.85 22.77
C TRP A 539 -18.68 10.26 23.90
N LYS A 540 -19.85 10.82 24.23
CA LYS A 540 -20.78 10.31 25.23
C LYS A 540 -22.22 10.19 24.69
N ASN A 541 -22.33 9.75 23.44
CA ASN A 541 -23.59 9.71 22.69
C ASN A 541 -23.63 8.50 21.72
N PRO A 542 -23.52 7.26 22.25
CA PRO A 542 -23.43 6.05 21.43
C PRO A 542 -24.68 5.77 20.59
N GLU A 543 -25.83 6.38 20.91
CA GLU A 543 -27.09 6.20 20.18
C GLU A 543 -27.12 6.94 18.84
N GLU A 544 -26.48 8.11 18.77
CA GLU A 544 -26.51 8.98 17.59
C GLU A 544 -25.19 8.96 16.79
N VAL A 545 -24.10 8.45 17.37
CA VAL A 545 -22.75 8.50 16.79
C VAL A 545 -22.25 7.11 16.41
N GLN A 546 -21.74 6.98 15.19
CA GLN A 546 -20.99 5.81 14.74
C GLN A 546 -19.49 6.11 14.70
N LEU A 547 -18.72 5.43 15.54
CA LEU A 547 -17.27 5.56 15.65
C LEU A 547 -16.54 4.55 14.75
N TYR A 548 -15.71 5.06 13.84
CA TYR A 548 -14.77 4.31 13.01
C TYR A 548 -13.34 4.61 13.45
N ASN A 549 -12.54 3.58 13.71
CA ASN A 549 -11.13 3.72 14.06
C ASN A 549 -10.26 3.04 13.01
N PHE A 550 -9.32 3.77 12.42
CA PHE A 550 -8.37 3.27 11.42
C PHE A 550 -6.98 3.11 12.02
N MET A 551 -6.40 1.92 11.87
CA MET A 551 -5.08 1.61 12.44
C MET A 551 -4.37 0.45 11.74
N ALA A 552 -3.10 0.24 12.08
CA ALA A 552 -2.40 -1.02 11.82
C ALA A 552 -2.75 -2.08 12.88
N LYS A 553 -2.60 -3.37 12.53
CA LYS A 553 -2.97 -4.52 13.38
C LYS A 553 -2.39 -4.51 14.80
N ASP A 554 -1.23 -3.91 15.02
CA ASP A 554 -0.57 -3.87 16.34
C ASP A 554 -1.36 -3.05 17.37
N ASN A 555 -2.14 -2.08 16.91
CA ASN A 555 -2.93 -1.20 17.78
C ASN A 555 -4.27 -1.82 18.17
N VAL A 556 -4.66 -2.95 17.58
CA VAL A 556 -5.98 -3.57 17.79
C VAL A 556 -6.26 -3.82 19.28
N PRO A 557 -5.40 -4.48 20.08
CA PRO A 557 -5.71 -4.79 21.48
C PRO A 557 -6.00 -3.54 22.33
N PHE A 558 -5.38 -2.41 22.00
CA PHE A 558 -5.58 -1.17 22.75
C PHE A 558 -6.94 -0.54 22.48
N HIS A 559 -7.48 -0.72 21.27
CA HIS A 559 -8.74 -0.14 20.83
C HIS A 559 -9.92 -1.11 20.91
N SER A 560 -9.66 -2.41 21.02
CA SER A 560 -10.69 -3.44 21.17
C SER A 560 -10.78 -4.04 22.57
N VAL A 561 -9.77 -3.84 23.44
CA VAL A 561 -9.76 -4.36 24.81
C VAL A 561 -9.51 -3.24 25.82
N ILE A 562 -8.31 -2.65 25.84
CA ILE A 562 -7.89 -1.76 26.93
C ILE A 562 -8.76 -0.51 27.04
N PHE A 563 -8.94 0.21 25.93
CA PHE A 563 -9.72 1.43 25.90
C PHE A 563 -11.22 1.16 26.12
N PRO A 564 -11.86 0.20 25.42
CA PRO A 564 -13.25 -0.17 25.73
C PRO A 564 -13.46 -0.59 27.19
N CYS A 565 -12.59 -1.40 27.79
CA CYS A 565 -12.66 -1.74 29.22
C CYS A 565 -12.59 -0.49 30.10
N SER A 566 -11.68 0.45 29.79
CA SER A 566 -11.53 1.69 30.55
C SER A 566 -12.80 2.56 30.48
N LEU A 567 -13.41 2.66 29.29
CA LEU A 567 -14.63 3.44 29.08
C LEU A 567 -15.88 2.77 29.64
N LEU A 568 -16.01 1.45 29.49
CA LEU A 568 -17.09 0.65 30.07
C LEU A 568 -17.04 0.71 31.60
N GLY A 569 -15.86 0.51 32.19
CA GLY A 569 -15.65 0.58 33.63
C GLY A 569 -15.84 1.99 34.22
N ALA A 570 -15.68 3.05 33.41
CA ALA A 570 -15.98 4.41 33.83
C ALA A 570 -17.48 4.73 33.91
N GLU A 571 -18.33 3.95 33.21
CA GLU A 571 -19.79 4.02 33.23
C GLU A 571 -20.36 5.43 32.98
N ASP A 572 -19.82 6.11 31.97
CA ASP A 572 -20.16 7.52 31.68
C ASP A 572 -20.76 7.70 30.28
N ASN A 573 -21.53 6.71 29.84
CA ASN A 573 -22.22 6.67 28.54
C ASN A 573 -21.30 6.91 27.33
N TYR A 574 -20.05 6.43 27.37
CA TYR A 574 -19.08 6.66 26.30
C TYR A 574 -19.48 6.01 24.97
N THR A 575 -19.22 6.73 23.87
CA THR A 575 -19.26 6.21 22.50
C THR A 575 -18.09 5.26 22.30
N LEU A 576 -18.38 3.97 22.10
CA LEU A 576 -17.39 2.94 21.81
C LEU A 576 -17.28 2.67 20.31
N VAL A 577 -16.17 2.07 19.88
CA VAL A 577 -15.93 1.82 18.46
C VAL A 577 -17.00 0.90 17.86
N ASN A 578 -17.64 1.34 16.78
CA ASN A 578 -18.59 0.54 16.01
C ASN A 578 -17.86 -0.28 14.95
N SER A 579 -16.87 0.31 14.28
CA SER A 579 -16.11 -0.36 13.22
C SER A 579 -14.61 -0.13 13.41
N LEU A 580 -13.88 -1.21 13.71
CA LEU A 580 -12.43 -1.19 13.85
C LEU A 580 -11.78 -1.64 12.53
N ILE A 581 -11.17 -0.70 11.80
CA ILE A 581 -10.56 -0.90 10.49
C ILE A 581 -9.06 -1.07 10.65
N ALA A 582 -8.61 -2.33 10.80
CA ALA A 582 -7.19 -2.67 10.96
C ALA A 582 -6.58 -3.17 9.65
N THR A 583 -5.46 -2.58 9.25
CA THR A 583 -4.67 -3.00 8.08
C THR A 583 -3.53 -3.95 8.48
N GLU A 584 -3.14 -4.79 7.52
CA GLU A 584 -1.87 -5.53 7.55
C GLU A 584 -0.70 -4.58 7.20
N TYR A 585 0.54 -5.08 7.18
CA TYR A 585 1.68 -4.19 6.96
C TYR A 585 1.91 -3.91 5.47
N LEU A 586 2.37 -2.69 5.19
CA LEU A 586 3.06 -2.37 3.95
C LEU A 586 4.57 -2.57 4.16
N ASN A 587 5.14 -3.50 3.38
CA ASN A 587 6.56 -3.74 3.23
C ASN A 587 7.15 -2.81 2.15
N TYR A 588 8.48 -2.76 2.06
CA TYR A 588 9.20 -1.97 1.07
C TYR A 588 10.14 -2.89 0.28
N GLU A 589 9.84 -3.05 -1.02
CA GLU A 589 10.47 -4.00 -1.93
C GLU A 589 10.45 -5.43 -1.35
N ASP A 590 11.61 -6.02 -1.06
CA ASP A 590 11.77 -7.35 -0.50
C ASP A 590 11.90 -7.36 1.04
N GLY A 591 11.76 -6.21 1.69
CA GLY A 591 12.00 -6.05 3.13
C GLY A 591 11.09 -5.07 3.84
N LYS A 592 11.54 -4.61 5.01
CA LYS A 592 10.81 -3.65 5.86
C LYS A 592 11.44 -2.26 5.77
N PHE A 593 10.61 -1.23 5.98
CA PHE A 593 11.08 0.13 6.23
C PHE A 593 12.09 0.15 7.39
N SER A 594 13.19 0.87 7.23
CA SER A 594 14.24 0.97 8.25
C SER A 594 14.93 2.32 8.21
N LYS A 595 14.65 3.16 9.21
CA LYS A 595 15.30 4.47 9.37
C LYS A 595 16.81 4.35 9.61
N SER A 596 17.23 3.40 10.46
CA SER A 596 18.65 3.19 10.78
C SER A 596 19.49 2.72 9.59
N ARG A 597 18.90 1.96 8.66
CA ARG A 597 19.57 1.51 7.43
C ARG A 597 19.30 2.42 6.23
N GLY A 598 18.51 3.48 6.37
CA GLY A 598 18.11 4.35 5.26
C GLY A 598 17.29 3.63 4.18
N VAL A 599 16.50 2.61 4.54
CA VAL A 599 15.70 1.81 3.61
C VAL A 599 14.23 2.23 3.67
N GLY A 600 13.68 2.59 2.52
CA GLY A 600 12.26 2.97 2.37
C GLY A 600 12.06 4.47 2.15
N VAL A 601 10.88 4.82 1.64
CA VAL A 601 10.45 6.21 1.48
C VAL A 601 9.75 6.68 2.75
N PHE A 602 10.24 7.80 3.30
CA PHE A 602 9.63 8.48 4.44
C PHE A 602 8.79 9.66 3.98
N GLY A 603 7.77 10.04 4.75
CA GLY A 603 6.78 11.03 4.34
C GLY A 603 7.39 12.41 4.02
N ASN A 604 8.47 12.78 4.70
CA ASN A 604 9.21 14.02 4.42
C ASN A 604 10.06 13.96 3.13
N MET A 605 10.41 12.76 2.66
CA MET A 605 11.21 12.55 1.44
C MET A 605 10.32 12.44 0.20
N ALA A 606 9.05 12.02 0.36
CA ALA A 606 8.12 11.82 -0.75
C ALA A 606 7.98 13.09 -1.62
N LYS A 607 7.89 14.26 -0.98
CA LYS A 607 7.81 15.56 -1.68
C LYS A 607 9.03 15.89 -2.54
N ASP A 608 10.21 15.43 -2.14
CA ASP A 608 11.47 15.76 -2.80
C ASP A 608 11.72 14.89 -4.04
N THR A 609 10.88 13.88 -4.28
CA THR A 609 10.96 13.01 -5.46
C THR A 609 10.48 13.66 -6.76
N GLY A 610 9.78 14.81 -6.67
CA GLY A 610 9.10 15.44 -7.80
C GLY A 610 7.80 14.74 -8.23
N ILE A 611 7.43 13.63 -7.59
CA ILE A 611 6.19 12.90 -7.85
C ILE A 611 5.06 13.53 -7.02
N PRO A 612 3.96 13.99 -7.64
CA PRO A 612 2.85 14.61 -6.93
C PRO A 612 2.19 13.69 -5.89
N ALA A 613 1.66 14.28 -4.82
CA ALA A 613 1.03 13.55 -3.71
C ALA A 613 -0.08 12.58 -4.17
N ASP A 614 -0.90 12.97 -5.15
CA ASP A 614 -2.00 12.13 -5.64
C ASP A 614 -1.53 10.85 -6.33
N ILE A 615 -0.34 10.83 -6.94
CA ILE A 615 0.24 9.60 -7.51
C ILE A 615 0.64 8.63 -6.39
N TRP A 616 1.20 9.15 -5.29
CA TRP A 616 1.46 8.37 -4.09
C TRP A 616 0.17 7.83 -3.48
N ARG A 617 -0.85 8.69 -3.33
CA ARG A 617 -2.16 8.30 -2.78
C ARG A 617 -2.78 7.19 -3.62
N PHE A 618 -2.84 7.37 -4.94
CA PHE A 618 -3.37 6.36 -5.86
C PHE A 618 -2.69 5.01 -5.65
N TYR A 619 -1.36 4.95 -5.77
CA TYR A 619 -0.66 3.67 -5.72
C TYR A 619 -0.79 3.00 -4.35
N LEU A 620 -0.61 3.75 -3.26
CA LEU A 620 -0.72 3.20 -1.90
C LEU A 620 -2.12 2.66 -1.62
N LEU A 621 -3.17 3.31 -2.14
CA LEU A 621 -4.54 2.82 -2.03
C LEU A 621 -4.81 1.61 -2.93
N PHE A 622 -4.20 1.58 -4.12
CA PHE A 622 -4.27 0.46 -5.06
C PHE A 622 -3.68 -0.82 -4.45
N ILE A 623 -2.57 -0.71 -3.72
CA ILE A 623 -1.92 -1.81 -3.00
C ILE A 623 -2.20 -1.80 -1.49
N ARG A 624 -3.34 -1.22 -1.05
CA ARG A 624 -3.67 -1.14 0.38
C ARG A 624 -3.66 -2.55 1.03
N PRO A 625 -2.93 -2.76 2.13
CA PRO A 625 -2.80 -4.08 2.77
C PRO A 625 -4.03 -4.41 3.62
N GLU A 626 -5.11 -4.87 2.98
CA GLU A 626 -6.38 -5.19 3.66
C GLU A 626 -6.41 -6.61 4.23
N GLY A 627 -6.31 -7.63 3.37
CA GLY A 627 -6.39 -9.03 3.79
C GLY A 627 -5.04 -9.70 4.09
N GLN A 628 -3.96 -9.13 3.59
CA GLN A 628 -2.59 -9.63 3.75
C GLN A 628 -1.59 -8.47 3.61
N ASP A 629 -0.36 -8.69 4.07
CA ASP A 629 0.74 -7.77 3.84
C ASP A 629 0.89 -7.48 2.33
N SER A 630 1.19 -6.23 2.00
CA SER A 630 1.52 -5.79 0.63
C SER A 630 2.93 -5.23 0.60
N SER A 631 3.53 -5.08 -0.58
CA SER A 631 4.85 -4.46 -0.70
C SER A 631 4.84 -3.33 -1.71
N PHE A 632 5.44 -2.21 -1.33
CA PHE A 632 5.72 -1.12 -2.25
C PHE A 632 6.84 -1.53 -3.19
N SER A 633 6.65 -1.41 -4.51
CA SER A 633 7.71 -1.59 -5.49
C SER A 633 7.76 -0.45 -6.50
N TRP A 634 8.95 0.09 -6.77
CA TRP A 634 9.10 1.17 -7.76
C TRP A 634 8.72 0.74 -9.19
N ASN A 635 8.99 -0.52 -9.55
CA ASN A 635 8.64 -1.03 -10.87
C ASN A 635 7.12 -1.11 -11.06
N ASP A 636 6.42 -1.59 -10.03
CA ASP A 636 4.95 -1.67 -10.08
C ASP A 636 4.30 -0.28 -9.90
N PHE A 637 4.91 0.62 -9.13
CA PHE A 637 4.51 2.03 -9.04
C PHE A 637 4.51 2.70 -10.42
N LEU A 638 5.61 2.57 -11.18
CA LEU A 638 5.72 3.09 -12.54
C LEU A 638 4.71 2.43 -13.47
N LEU A 639 4.60 1.10 -13.41
CA LEU A 639 3.70 0.34 -14.26
C LEU A 639 2.24 0.78 -14.05
N LYS A 640 1.77 0.84 -12.80
CA LYS A 640 0.38 1.21 -12.48
C LYS A 640 0.07 2.67 -12.75
N ASN A 641 1.05 3.56 -12.59
CA ASN A 641 0.89 4.93 -13.07
C ASN A 641 0.65 4.97 -14.58
N ASN A 642 1.46 4.26 -15.37
CA ASN A 642 1.36 4.32 -16.82
C ASN A 642 0.12 3.56 -17.34
N SER A 643 -0.20 2.39 -16.79
CA SER A 643 -1.31 1.57 -17.27
C SER A 643 -2.67 2.10 -16.78
N GLU A 644 -2.82 2.39 -15.48
CA GLU A 644 -4.13 2.74 -14.90
C GLU A 644 -4.40 4.25 -14.91
N LEU A 645 -3.39 5.08 -14.61
CA LEU A 645 -3.60 6.53 -14.60
C LEU A 645 -3.45 7.12 -16.00
N LEU A 646 -2.36 6.86 -16.72
CA LEU A 646 -2.14 7.48 -18.03
C LEU A 646 -3.01 6.84 -19.12
N ASN A 647 -2.90 5.53 -19.31
CA ASN A 647 -3.52 4.83 -20.44
C ASN A 647 -5.01 4.49 -20.23
N ASN A 648 -5.51 4.55 -19.00
CA ASN A 648 -6.92 4.32 -18.69
C ASN A 648 -7.63 5.61 -18.23
N LEU A 649 -7.51 5.99 -16.95
CA LEU A 649 -8.26 7.10 -16.35
C LEU A 649 -8.03 8.44 -17.06
N GLY A 650 -6.76 8.83 -17.20
CA GLY A 650 -6.33 10.04 -17.86
C GLY A 650 -6.70 10.03 -19.34
N ASN A 651 -6.49 8.91 -20.04
CA ASN A 651 -6.87 8.79 -21.46
C ASN A 651 -8.36 9.02 -21.69
N PHE A 652 -9.24 8.42 -20.86
CA PHE A 652 -10.67 8.60 -20.97
C PHE A 652 -11.07 10.06 -20.76
N ILE A 653 -10.70 10.64 -19.61
CA ILE A 653 -11.07 12.01 -19.23
C ILE A 653 -10.51 13.03 -20.24
N ASN A 654 -9.25 12.85 -20.67
CA ASN A 654 -8.63 13.75 -21.65
C ASN A 654 -9.34 13.69 -23.00
N ARG A 655 -9.72 12.51 -23.48
CA ARG A 655 -10.43 12.37 -24.77
C ARG A 655 -11.83 12.96 -24.70
N ALA A 656 -12.59 12.68 -23.64
CA ALA A 656 -13.91 13.25 -23.42
C ALA A 656 -13.86 14.79 -23.44
N GLY A 657 -13.00 15.40 -22.61
CA GLY A 657 -12.83 16.86 -22.57
C GLY A 657 -12.27 17.45 -23.87
N MET A 658 -11.36 16.75 -24.55
CA MET A 658 -10.84 17.16 -25.86
C MET A 658 -11.94 17.21 -26.90
N PHE A 659 -12.82 16.20 -26.99
CA PHE A 659 -13.86 16.16 -28.02
C PHE A 659 -14.88 17.27 -27.85
N VAL A 660 -15.33 17.53 -26.61
CA VAL A 660 -16.22 18.67 -26.31
C VAL A 660 -15.56 19.99 -26.72
N THR A 661 -14.28 20.18 -26.38
CA THR A 661 -13.56 21.43 -26.67
C THR A 661 -13.26 21.61 -28.15
N LYS A 662 -12.92 20.52 -28.86
CA LYS A 662 -12.43 20.56 -30.24
C LYS A 662 -13.56 20.57 -31.27
N PHE A 663 -14.66 19.88 -30.99
CA PHE A 663 -15.71 19.63 -31.97
C PHE A 663 -17.04 20.33 -31.67
N PHE A 664 -17.24 20.78 -30.43
CA PHE A 664 -18.53 21.31 -29.97
C PHE A 664 -18.41 22.64 -29.21
N ASP A 665 -17.38 23.45 -29.50
CA ASP A 665 -17.18 24.80 -28.94
C ASP A 665 -17.29 24.87 -27.41
N ARG A 666 -16.83 23.82 -26.71
CA ARG A 666 -16.88 23.69 -25.24
C ARG A 666 -18.30 23.59 -24.66
N LEU A 667 -19.29 23.28 -25.50
CA LEU A 667 -20.65 23.00 -25.09
C LEU A 667 -20.89 21.49 -25.19
N VAL A 668 -21.51 20.92 -24.15
CA VAL A 668 -21.90 19.51 -24.17
C VAL A 668 -22.95 19.33 -25.28
N PRO A 669 -22.73 18.46 -26.27
CA PRO A 669 -23.64 18.26 -27.39
C PRO A 669 -24.95 17.60 -26.97
N GLU A 670 -25.97 17.70 -27.83
CA GLU A 670 -27.24 16.99 -27.63
C GLU A 670 -27.05 15.47 -27.68
N MET A 671 -27.75 14.75 -26.80
CA MET A 671 -27.60 13.31 -26.62
C MET A 671 -28.87 12.56 -27.03
N GLU A 672 -28.85 11.97 -28.23
CA GLU A 672 -29.88 11.04 -28.72
C GLU A 672 -29.48 9.59 -28.37
N LEU A 673 -29.92 9.09 -27.21
CA LEU A 673 -29.51 7.78 -26.67
C LEU A 673 -30.12 6.59 -27.42
N ASN A 674 -29.28 5.69 -27.91
CA ASN A 674 -29.66 4.38 -28.43
C ASN A 674 -29.57 3.29 -27.34
N LEU A 675 -29.82 2.02 -27.69
CA LEU A 675 -29.76 0.92 -26.71
C LEU A 675 -28.35 0.70 -26.12
N GLU A 676 -27.30 0.81 -26.94
CA GLU A 676 -25.90 0.68 -26.51
C GLU A 676 -25.55 1.74 -25.46
N ASP A 677 -25.99 2.99 -25.66
CA ASP A 677 -25.78 4.09 -24.71
C ASP A 677 -26.47 3.83 -23.37
N LYS A 678 -27.70 3.32 -23.43
CA LYS A 678 -28.48 2.99 -22.25
C LYS A 678 -27.88 1.82 -21.47
N GLN A 679 -27.31 0.84 -22.18
CA GLN A 679 -26.57 -0.26 -21.56
C GLN A 679 -25.28 0.22 -20.88
N LEU A 680 -24.52 1.13 -21.51
CA LEU A 680 -23.37 1.75 -20.86
C LEU A 680 -23.77 2.51 -19.59
N LEU A 681 -24.86 3.28 -19.66
CA LEU A 681 -25.39 4.03 -18.53
C LEU A 681 -25.77 3.10 -17.36
N ALA A 682 -26.42 1.97 -17.66
CA ALA A 682 -26.73 0.94 -16.67
C ALA A 682 -25.45 0.33 -16.06
N GLN A 683 -24.44 0.03 -16.88
CA GLN A 683 -23.14 -0.48 -16.42
C GLN A 683 -22.42 0.51 -15.48
N VAL A 684 -22.36 1.78 -15.84
CA VAL A 684 -21.76 2.84 -15.00
C VAL A 684 -22.53 3.00 -13.70
N THR A 685 -23.86 2.97 -13.76
CA THR A 685 -24.72 3.03 -12.57
C THR A 685 -24.48 1.85 -11.64
N TRP A 686 -24.34 0.65 -12.18
CA TRP A 686 -24.05 -0.55 -11.39
C TRP A 686 -22.65 -0.47 -10.74
N GLU A 687 -21.61 -0.08 -11.48
CA GLU A 687 -20.26 0.11 -10.92
C GLU A 687 -20.24 1.20 -9.83
N LEU A 688 -21.01 2.28 -10.01
CA LEU A 688 -21.17 3.30 -8.97
C LEU A 688 -21.86 2.75 -7.71
N GLN A 689 -22.87 1.89 -7.87
CA GLN A 689 -23.48 1.19 -6.74
C GLN A 689 -22.48 0.26 -6.04
N GLN A 690 -21.64 -0.47 -6.77
CA GLN A 690 -20.58 -1.29 -6.18
C GLN A 690 -19.55 -0.43 -5.42
N TYR A 691 -19.13 0.70 -6.00
CA TYR A 691 -18.28 1.68 -5.33
C TYR A 691 -18.87 2.11 -3.98
N HIS A 692 -20.16 2.44 -3.94
CA HIS A 692 -20.86 2.79 -2.71
C HIS A 692 -20.88 1.62 -1.71
N GLN A 693 -21.23 0.42 -2.13
CA GLN A 693 -21.27 -0.78 -1.27
C GLN A 693 -19.90 -1.10 -0.67
N HIS A 694 -18.83 -0.92 -1.44
CA HIS A 694 -17.46 -1.12 -0.97
C HIS A 694 -17.03 -0.07 0.05
N LEU A 695 -17.21 1.23 -0.24
CA LEU A 695 -16.78 2.29 0.67
C LEU A 695 -17.62 2.40 1.93
N GLU A 696 -18.92 2.07 1.90
CA GLU A 696 -19.74 2.00 3.12
C GLU A 696 -19.16 1.03 4.15
N LYS A 697 -18.46 -0.01 3.69
CA LYS A 697 -17.79 -1.03 4.51
C LYS A 697 -16.27 -0.87 4.58
N ALA A 698 -15.76 0.32 4.23
CA ALA A 698 -14.33 0.65 4.19
C ALA A 698 -13.44 -0.33 3.36
N ARG A 699 -14.00 -0.96 2.32
CA ARG A 699 -13.26 -1.75 1.31
C ARG A 699 -12.67 -0.82 0.26
N ILE A 700 -11.65 -0.08 0.68
CA ILE A 700 -11.09 1.04 -0.08
C ILE A 700 -10.39 0.56 -1.37
N ARG A 701 -9.68 -0.57 -1.30
CA ARG A 701 -8.98 -1.12 -2.47
C ARG A 701 -9.92 -1.50 -3.60
N ASP A 702 -11.04 -2.16 -3.28
CA ASP A 702 -12.00 -2.60 -4.29
C ASP A 702 -12.82 -1.43 -4.85
N ALA A 703 -13.17 -0.45 -4.01
CA ALA A 703 -13.81 0.77 -4.48
C ALA A 703 -12.96 1.54 -5.51
N LEU A 704 -11.63 1.58 -5.34
CA LEU A 704 -10.74 2.20 -6.33
C LEU A 704 -10.80 1.48 -7.68
N LYS A 705 -10.95 0.14 -7.69
CA LYS A 705 -11.09 -0.62 -8.94
C LYS A 705 -12.39 -0.27 -9.68
N CYS A 706 -13.50 -0.06 -8.99
CA CYS A 706 -14.75 0.39 -9.62
C CYS A 706 -14.55 1.69 -10.40
N ILE A 707 -13.79 2.65 -9.86
CA ILE A 707 -13.44 3.90 -10.57
C ILE A 707 -12.67 3.59 -11.87
N LEU A 708 -11.66 2.72 -11.80
CA LEU A 708 -10.85 2.33 -12.95
C LEU A 708 -11.66 1.55 -13.99
N ASN A 709 -12.63 0.74 -13.55
CA ASN A 709 -13.54 -0.01 -14.42
C ASN A 709 -14.48 0.91 -15.19
N ILE A 710 -15.07 1.91 -14.53
CA ILE A 710 -15.91 2.93 -15.21
C ILE A 710 -15.12 3.60 -16.33
N SER A 711 -13.87 4.00 -16.05
CA SER A 711 -12.99 4.58 -17.07
C SER A 711 -12.67 3.59 -18.21
N ARG A 712 -12.48 2.30 -17.91
CA ARG A 712 -12.22 1.27 -18.92
C ARG A 712 -13.41 1.09 -19.85
N CYS A 713 -14.63 1.05 -19.29
CA CYS A 713 -15.88 1.05 -20.05
C CYS A 713 -15.99 2.30 -20.95
N GLY A 714 -15.69 3.47 -20.41
CA GLY A 714 -15.69 4.73 -21.16
C GLY A 714 -14.68 4.75 -22.32
N ASN A 715 -13.46 4.28 -22.09
CA ASN A 715 -12.45 4.12 -23.14
C ASN A 715 -12.92 3.19 -24.26
N GLN A 716 -13.47 2.03 -23.90
CA GLN A 716 -13.99 1.05 -24.87
C GLN A 716 -15.14 1.65 -25.68
N TYR A 717 -16.07 2.33 -25.02
CA TYR A 717 -17.21 2.98 -25.67
C TYR A 717 -16.76 4.05 -26.68
N ILE A 718 -15.84 4.94 -26.29
CA ILE A 718 -15.24 5.92 -27.19
C ILE A 718 -14.55 5.22 -28.36
N GLN A 719 -13.81 4.14 -28.09
CA GLN A 719 -13.00 3.46 -29.11
C GLN A 719 -13.84 2.77 -30.17
N VAL A 720 -14.89 2.05 -29.78
CA VAL A 720 -15.81 1.36 -30.71
C VAL A 720 -16.62 2.37 -31.54
N ASN A 721 -16.92 3.53 -30.97
CA ASN A 721 -17.74 4.54 -31.62
C ASN A 721 -16.97 5.55 -32.49
N GLU A 722 -15.64 5.60 -32.37
CA GLU A 722 -14.76 6.46 -33.19
C GLU A 722 -15.28 7.89 -33.45
N PRO A 723 -15.71 8.67 -32.42
CA PRO A 723 -16.36 9.98 -32.63
C PRO A 723 -15.48 10.98 -33.39
N TRP A 724 -14.15 10.88 -33.26
CA TRP A 724 -13.19 11.73 -33.98
C TRP A 724 -13.17 11.50 -35.50
N LYS A 725 -13.63 10.33 -35.97
CA LYS A 725 -13.85 10.06 -37.40
C LYS A 725 -15.27 10.42 -37.80
N ARG A 726 -16.27 9.98 -37.02
CA ARG A 726 -17.70 10.17 -37.33
C ARG A 726 -18.11 11.64 -37.41
N ILE A 727 -17.45 12.52 -36.68
CA ILE A 727 -17.69 13.97 -36.77
C ILE A 727 -17.44 14.56 -38.17
N GLN A 728 -16.65 13.89 -39.02
CA GLN A 728 -16.36 14.30 -40.39
C GLN A 728 -17.29 13.64 -41.42
N GLY A 729 -18.23 12.80 -40.96
CA GLY A 729 -19.13 12.00 -41.80
C GLY A 729 -20.45 12.69 -42.12
N SER A 730 -21.48 11.85 -42.32
CA SER A 730 -22.86 12.30 -42.57
C SER A 730 -23.46 13.03 -41.37
N ASP A 731 -24.62 13.67 -41.54
CA ASP A 731 -25.31 14.31 -40.42
C ASP A 731 -25.71 13.29 -39.32
N ALA A 732 -26.01 12.06 -39.70
CA ALA A 732 -26.25 10.97 -38.75
C ALA A 732 -24.97 10.60 -37.98
N ASP A 733 -23.81 10.57 -38.65
CA ASP A 733 -22.52 10.31 -38.00
C ASP A 733 -22.13 11.44 -37.04
N LYS A 734 -22.39 12.69 -37.42
CA LYS A 734 -22.17 13.86 -36.56
C LYS A 734 -23.04 13.82 -35.32
N LYS A 735 -24.33 13.48 -35.47
CA LYS A 735 -25.24 13.28 -34.33
C LYS A 735 -24.73 12.18 -33.40
N ARG A 736 -24.29 11.04 -33.97
CA ARG A 736 -23.72 9.94 -33.18
C ARG A 736 -22.44 10.36 -32.45
N ALA A 737 -21.54 11.08 -33.13
CA ALA A 737 -20.33 11.62 -32.50
C ALA A 737 -20.68 12.60 -31.37
N GLY A 738 -21.75 13.39 -31.55
CA GLY A 738 -22.35 14.24 -30.53
C GLY A 738 -22.79 13.44 -29.30
N THR A 739 -23.70 12.46 -29.46
CA THR A 739 -24.18 11.70 -28.30
C THR A 739 -23.06 10.92 -27.60
N VAL A 740 -22.13 10.31 -28.32
CA VAL A 740 -20.96 9.64 -27.73
C VAL A 740 -20.09 10.61 -26.93
N THR A 741 -19.88 11.83 -27.44
CA THR A 741 -19.10 12.86 -26.76
C THR A 741 -19.83 13.46 -25.56
N GLY A 742 -21.16 13.52 -25.59
CA GLY A 742 -21.95 13.98 -24.43
C GLY A 742 -22.05 12.94 -23.32
N MET A 743 -22.04 11.64 -23.68
CA MET A 743 -22.09 10.51 -22.75
C MET A 743 -20.74 10.23 -22.08
N ALA A 744 -19.64 10.42 -22.82
CA ALA A 744 -18.27 10.26 -22.32
C ALA A 744 -17.84 11.47 -21.50
#